data_AF-A0A5P1F9A1-F1
#
_entry.id   AF-A0A5P1F9A1-F1
#
_cell.length_a   1.000
_cell.length_b   1.000
_cell.length_c   1.000
_cell.angle_alpha   90.00
_cell.angle_beta   90.00
_cell.angle_gamma   90.00
#
_symmetry.space_group_name_H-M   'P 1'
#
loop_
_entity.id
_entity.type
_entity.pdbx_description
1 polymer ?
#
loop_
_entity_poly.entity_id
_entity_poly.type
_entity_poly.pdbx_seq_one_letter_code
_entity_poly.pdbx_strand_id
1 'polypeptide(L)'
;MATASFPKSGAISRGYNFASTWEQHAPLTEKQHAAIASLSNAVTERPFPPNLSQDQVTGKESNGNSTVSIDDSANKAAAMDAVLVNTHQFYKWFLDLESAMNSETEEKYNLYVNTLVERIQICDGILNQVDDTLKLLDELQMLHQTVATKTKALHDACDRLLLEKQRLVDFAEALRSKLNYFDELENVSTNFYSANMNIGNGQFLSLLKRLDDCISYVESNPQYAESGVYLVKFRQLQSRALGMIRSHVLSVLKGASSQVQAAIRGSGPSKISFSEGVEASVIYVRFKATASELKPILEEIESRSSRKEYLQILSECHKLYCEQRLSLIKSIVQHRITEFSRKEKLPSLTRSGCAYLTQVCQLEHQLFAHFFPVSSKEVSGLAPLVDPLCTYLYDIIRPKLIYEANLDTLCELADILKIEVLGEQLGRHSESLAGLRATLQRILADIHERLTFCARTHIRDQIANFHPSEEDLDYPARLEIFTETTSGVAVDDNSDIFKTWYPPLEKTLSCLSKLYHCLEPPVFTGLAQEAVEFCSISIQNASKLVTKKSSTLDGQLFLVKHLLILREQIAPFDIEFSVTHKELDFSHLLEHLRRILRGQASLFGSSSLARNFSPRVLESQIDARKEIEKSLKVTCEEFIMCITKLVVDPMLSFVTKVTAVKHALSSGRQDQKLNSVLAKPLRDQAFATPEKVAELIQKVNTAMQQDLPKVMTKMKLYLQNPSTRMILFKPIKTNIVEAHAQLQSLIKSDYSAEEMQGMGMVPIQGLQAQLDSLL
;
A
#
# COMPACT_ATOMS: atom_id res chain seq x y z
N MET A 1 -94.92 36.10 -16.31
CA MET A 1 -95.41 36.32 -17.68
C MET A 1 -95.36 37.82 -17.96
N ALA A 2 -95.16 38.24 -19.22
CA ALA A 2 -95.32 39.59 -19.82
C ALA A 2 -95.97 40.73 -18.98
N THR A 3 -95.69 42.04 -19.09
CA THR A 3 -94.84 42.90 -19.97
C THR A 3 -94.82 44.32 -19.35
N ALA A 4 -93.98 45.31 -19.69
CA ALA A 4 -92.82 45.46 -20.58
C ALA A 4 -91.89 46.57 -19.99
N SER A 5 -90.72 46.83 -20.59
CA SER A 5 -89.79 47.88 -20.11
C SER A 5 -89.77 49.14 -20.99
N PHE A 6 -90.07 50.28 -20.38
CA PHE A 6 -90.01 51.63 -20.95
C PHE A 6 -88.61 52.03 -21.50
N PRO A 7 -88.52 53.01 -22.42
CA PRO A 7 -87.25 53.44 -23.00
C PRO A 7 -86.32 54.05 -21.95
N LYS A 8 -85.14 53.45 -21.76
CA LYS A 8 -84.10 53.99 -20.87
C LYS A 8 -83.46 55.24 -21.50
N SER A 9 -83.56 56.38 -20.80
CA SER A 9 -82.88 57.61 -21.19
C SER A 9 -81.35 57.44 -21.18
N GLY A 10 -80.68 57.95 -22.22
CA GLY A 10 -79.22 57.85 -22.40
C GLY A 10 -78.38 58.59 -21.33
N ALA A 11 -79.01 59.37 -20.45
CA ALA A 11 -78.34 59.96 -19.29
C ALA A 11 -77.96 58.91 -18.24
N ILE A 12 -78.82 57.90 -18.02
CA ILE A 12 -78.63 56.89 -16.97
C ILE A 12 -77.42 55.99 -17.28
N SER A 13 -77.22 55.61 -18.56
CA SER A 13 -76.09 54.78 -18.97
C SER A 13 -74.74 55.50 -18.89
N ARG A 14 -74.69 56.83 -19.05
CA ARG A 14 -73.47 57.62 -18.82
C ARG A 14 -73.15 57.75 -17.34
N GLY A 15 -74.15 58.04 -16.50
CA GLY A 15 -73.96 58.13 -15.03
C GLY A 15 -73.51 56.82 -14.39
N TYR A 16 -74.08 55.67 -14.81
CA TYR A 16 -73.66 54.36 -14.29
C TYR A 16 -72.23 53.99 -14.71
N ASN A 17 -71.81 54.34 -15.92
CA ASN A 17 -70.43 54.14 -16.37
C ASN A 17 -69.43 55.05 -15.64
N PHE A 18 -69.82 56.28 -15.30
CA PHE A 18 -68.99 57.18 -14.49
C PHE A 18 -68.77 56.60 -13.08
N ALA A 19 -69.83 56.18 -12.40
CA ALA A 19 -69.74 55.61 -11.05
C ALA A 19 -68.91 54.31 -11.01
N SER A 20 -69.08 53.41 -11.99
CA SER A 20 -68.31 52.16 -12.05
C SER A 20 -66.83 52.37 -12.40
N THR A 21 -66.51 53.36 -13.24
CA THR A 21 -65.11 53.72 -13.54
C THR A 21 -64.44 54.37 -12.32
N TRP A 22 -65.18 55.14 -11.53
CA TRP A 22 -64.70 55.70 -10.27
C TRP A 22 -64.40 54.59 -9.25
N GLU A 23 -65.33 53.66 -9.07
CA GLU A 23 -65.19 52.54 -8.12
C GLU A 23 -63.98 51.62 -8.43
N GLN A 24 -63.62 51.44 -9.71
CA GLN A 24 -62.43 50.68 -10.12
C GLN A 24 -61.09 51.36 -9.78
N HIS A 25 -61.07 52.68 -9.60
CA HIS A 25 -59.84 53.45 -9.35
C HIS A 25 -59.76 54.02 -7.92
N ALA A 26 -60.89 54.20 -7.24
CA ALA A 26 -60.97 54.50 -5.81
C ALA A 26 -62.28 53.93 -5.23
N PRO A 27 -62.22 52.95 -4.30
CA PRO A 27 -63.43 52.34 -3.75
C PRO A 27 -64.27 53.37 -2.98
N LEU A 28 -65.51 53.58 -3.43
CA LEU A 28 -66.48 54.44 -2.77
C LEU A 28 -66.97 53.78 -1.47
N THR A 29 -67.20 54.58 -0.43
CA THR A 29 -67.74 54.04 0.83
C THR A 29 -69.22 53.70 0.69
N GLU A 30 -69.71 52.71 1.46
CA GLU A 30 -71.13 52.27 1.42
C GLU A 30 -72.13 53.43 1.57
N LYS A 31 -71.79 54.45 2.37
CA LYS A 31 -72.62 55.66 2.54
C LYS A 31 -72.71 56.51 1.27
N GLN A 32 -71.63 56.59 0.48
CA GLN A 32 -71.59 57.32 -0.78
C GLN A 32 -72.34 56.53 -1.87
N HIS A 33 -72.16 55.21 -1.93
CA HIS A 33 -72.96 54.34 -2.79
C HIS A 33 -74.46 54.40 -2.47
N ALA A 34 -74.83 54.38 -1.18
CA ALA A 34 -76.21 54.56 -0.74
C ALA A 34 -76.77 55.94 -1.13
N ALA A 35 -75.96 57.02 -1.04
CA ALA A 35 -76.37 58.35 -1.49
C ALA A 35 -76.57 58.44 -3.00
N ILE A 36 -75.69 57.82 -3.80
CA ILE A 36 -75.84 57.74 -5.27
C ILE A 36 -77.07 56.91 -5.64
N ALA A 37 -77.34 55.80 -4.94
CA ALA A 37 -78.55 55.01 -5.12
C ALA A 37 -79.83 55.79 -4.73
N SER A 38 -79.81 56.52 -3.62
CA SER A 38 -80.92 57.40 -3.22
C SER A 38 -81.15 58.52 -4.24
N LEU A 39 -80.11 59.16 -4.76
CA LEU A 39 -80.22 60.17 -5.82
C LEU A 39 -80.76 59.58 -7.12
N SER A 40 -80.28 58.39 -7.52
CA SER A 40 -80.80 57.68 -8.69
C SER A 40 -82.29 57.36 -8.53
N ASN A 41 -82.71 56.88 -7.36
CA ASN A 41 -84.11 56.58 -7.07
C ASN A 41 -84.98 57.85 -7.07
N ALA A 42 -84.51 58.93 -6.43
CA ALA A 42 -85.20 60.23 -6.40
C ALA A 42 -85.31 60.88 -7.79
N VAL A 43 -84.38 60.60 -8.71
CA VAL A 43 -84.45 61.07 -10.11
C VAL A 43 -85.35 60.18 -10.97
N THR A 44 -85.55 58.90 -10.61
CA THR A 44 -86.56 58.04 -11.27
C THR A 44 -87.99 58.35 -10.83
N GLU A 45 -88.20 58.83 -9.62
CA GLU A 45 -89.50 59.35 -9.17
C GLU A 45 -89.66 60.82 -9.55
N ARG A 46 -90.27 61.10 -10.71
CA ARG A 46 -90.75 62.46 -11.03
C ARG A 46 -92.10 62.72 -10.35
N PRO A 47 -92.20 63.57 -9.32
CA PRO A 47 -93.49 64.06 -8.87
C PRO A 47 -94.10 64.97 -9.97
N PHE A 48 -95.31 64.65 -10.40
CA PHE A 48 -96.10 65.58 -11.21
C PHE A 48 -96.49 66.81 -10.37
N PRO A 49 -96.62 68.01 -10.95
CA PRO A 49 -97.08 69.18 -10.22
C PRO A 49 -98.51 68.94 -9.67
N PRO A 50 -98.81 69.39 -8.44
CA PRO A 50 -100.02 68.99 -7.69
C PRO A 50 -101.35 69.38 -8.34
N ASN A 51 -101.33 70.23 -9.37
CA ASN A 51 -102.52 70.65 -10.10
C ASN A 51 -102.97 69.67 -11.22
N LEU A 52 -102.31 68.51 -11.37
CA LEU A 52 -102.68 67.45 -12.32
C LEU A 52 -103.23 66.17 -11.67
N SER A 53 -103.33 66.12 -10.34
CA SER A 53 -103.76 64.93 -9.60
C SER A 53 -105.02 65.13 -8.77
N GLN A 54 -105.88 66.12 -9.09
CA GLN A 54 -107.23 66.17 -8.52
C GLN A 54 -108.27 66.96 -9.34
N ASP A 55 -108.61 66.46 -10.54
CA ASP A 55 -110.03 66.24 -10.86
C ASP A 55 -110.30 64.78 -10.45
N GLN A 56 -111.05 64.51 -9.39
CA GLN A 56 -112.48 64.80 -9.31
C GLN A 56 -112.98 65.28 -7.93
N VAL A 57 -113.94 66.22 -7.97
CA VAL A 57 -115.04 66.47 -7.00
C VAL A 57 -114.73 67.25 -5.69
N THR A 58 -114.75 68.59 -5.84
CA THR A 58 -115.45 69.62 -5.03
C THR A 58 -115.58 69.50 -3.50
N GLY A 59 -115.15 70.54 -2.75
CA GLY A 59 -115.60 70.74 -1.36
C GLY A 59 -114.99 71.91 -0.54
N LYS A 60 -115.47 73.14 -0.79
CA LYS A 60 -115.51 74.31 0.14
C LYS A 60 -114.24 74.98 0.71
N GLU A 61 -114.21 76.32 0.50
CA GLU A 61 -113.90 77.42 1.46
C GLU A 61 -112.45 77.52 2.02
N SER A 62 -111.66 78.53 1.61
CA SER A 62 -111.56 79.89 2.22
C SER A 62 -110.60 79.96 3.41
N ASN A 63 -109.75 80.97 3.63
CA ASN A 63 -109.19 82.03 2.77
C ASN A 63 -107.96 82.62 3.53
N GLY A 64 -107.01 83.27 2.85
CA GLY A 64 -106.10 84.22 3.52
C GLY A 64 -106.83 85.53 3.86
N ASN A 65 -106.26 86.53 4.55
CA ASN A 65 -104.89 86.70 5.07
C ASN A 65 -104.89 87.93 6.04
N SER A 66 -103.70 88.31 6.54
CA SER A 66 -103.33 89.66 7.07
C SER A 66 -103.28 89.87 8.59
N THR A 67 -102.52 90.90 9.00
CA THR A 67 -101.65 90.88 10.19
C THR A 67 -101.73 92.11 11.09
N VAL A 68 -101.33 91.93 12.37
CA VAL A 68 -101.02 92.94 13.41
C VAL A 68 -102.23 93.63 14.08
N SER A 69 -102.19 93.65 15.42
CA SER A 69 -103.21 94.19 16.33
C SER A 69 -102.85 95.59 16.84
N ILE A 70 -103.87 96.42 17.13
CA ILE A 70 -104.08 97.20 18.38
C ILE A 70 -105.43 97.96 18.31
N ASP A 71 -106.20 97.81 19.39
CA ASP A 71 -107.36 98.54 19.94
C ASP A 71 -108.30 99.45 19.13
N ASP A 72 -109.59 99.20 19.39
CA ASP A 72 -110.73 100.12 19.55
C ASP A 72 -110.58 101.60 19.16
N SER A 73 -111.43 102.04 18.22
CA SER A 73 -112.44 103.06 18.55
C SER A 73 -113.56 103.15 17.51
N ALA A 74 -114.74 103.53 17.98
CA ALA A 74 -115.96 103.55 17.18
C ALA A 74 -116.13 104.83 16.33
N ASN A 75 -117.08 104.73 15.39
CA ASN A 75 -117.89 105.81 14.78
C ASN A 75 -117.30 106.69 13.65
N LYS A 76 -118.08 106.69 12.55
CA LYS A 76 -118.21 107.73 11.49
C LYS A 76 -117.00 107.81 10.52
N ALA A 77 -117.17 108.23 9.26
CA ALA A 77 -118.34 108.76 8.54
C ALA A 77 -118.51 107.99 7.21
N ALA A 78 -119.69 107.71 6.67
CA ALA A 78 -120.79 108.63 6.32
C ALA A 78 -120.37 109.73 5.32
N ALA A 79 -120.25 109.38 4.03
CA ALA A 79 -120.49 110.25 2.86
C ALA A 79 -120.29 109.40 1.57
N MET A 80 -121.14 109.44 0.55
CA MET A 80 -122.33 110.28 0.34
C MET A 80 -123.55 109.46 -0.06
N ASP A 81 -124.70 109.78 0.55
CA ASP A 81 -125.94 109.88 -0.22
C ASP A 81 -125.68 110.89 -1.35
N ALA A 82 -125.34 110.39 -2.53
CA ALA A 82 -125.31 111.21 -3.73
C ALA A 82 -126.77 111.49 -4.13
N VAL A 83 -127.36 112.52 -3.51
CA VAL A 83 -128.57 113.15 -4.04
C VAL A 83 -128.18 113.77 -5.38
N LEU A 84 -128.36 112.98 -6.45
CA LEU A 84 -127.92 113.30 -7.81
C LEU A 84 -128.84 114.36 -8.43
N VAL A 85 -128.59 115.63 -8.12
CA VAL A 85 -129.37 116.77 -8.65
C VAL A 85 -128.88 117.22 -10.03
N ASN A 86 -127.73 116.74 -10.53
CA ASN A 86 -127.11 117.27 -11.74
C ASN A 86 -126.41 116.21 -12.62
N THR A 87 -126.68 116.22 -13.93
CA THR A 87 -126.21 115.22 -14.92
C THR A 87 -124.69 115.05 -14.95
N HIS A 88 -123.94 116.14 -14.75
CA HIS A 88 -122.48 116.12 -14.73
C HIS A 88 -121.89 115.34 -13.53
N GLN A 89 -122.62 115.21 -12.43
CA GLN A 89 -122.17 114.44 -11.26
C GLN A 89 -122.33 112.93 -11.49
N PHE A 90 -123.37 112.52 -12.22
CA PHE A 90 -123.58 111.13 -12.61
C PHE A 90 -122.49 110.61 -13.55
N TYR A 91 -122.18 111.34 -14.63
CA TYR A 91 -121.13 110.92 -15.58
C TYR A 91 -119.74 110.83 -14.94
N LYS A 92 -119.42 111.73 -14.00
CA LYS A 92 -118.15 111.63 -13.27
C LYS A 92 -118.09 110.34 -12.44
N TRP A 93 -119.12 110.08 -11.63
CA TRP A 93 -119.20 108.86 -10.81
C TRP A 93 -119.17 107.57 -11.66
N PHE A 94 -119.85 107.57 -12.82
CA PHE A 94 -119.86 106.41 -13.72
C PHE A 94 -118.48 106.15 -14.35
N LEU A 95 -117.77 107.20 -14.79
CA LEU A 95 -116.40 107.08 -15.32
C LEU A 95 -115.41 106.63 -14.23
N ASP A 96 -115.54 107.17 -13.02
CA ASP A 96 -114.72 106.75 -11.87
C ASP A 96 -114.97 105.25 -11.57
N LEU A 97 -116.22 104.77 -11.65
CA LEU A 97 -116.58 103.35 -11.47
C LEU A 97 -116.07 102.44 -12.61
N GLU A 98 -116.22 102.86 -13.87
CA GLU A 98 -115.78 102.10 -15.05
C GLU A 98 -114.24 101.97 -15.10
N SER A 99 -113.53 103.04 -14.74
CA SER A 99 -112.07 103.02 -14.63
C SER A 99 -111.56 102.07 -13.52
N ALA A 100 -112.24 102.03 -12.37
CA ALA A 100 -111.94 101.10 -11.29
C ALA A 100 -112.16 99.63 -11.71
N MET A 101 -113.25 99.33 -12.42
CA MET A 101 -113.55 97.97 -12.90
C MET A 101 -112.54 97.48 -13.95
N ASN A 102 -112.12 98.34 -14.88
CA ASN A 102 -111.09 97.98 -15.86
C ASN A 102 -109.72 97.76 -15.19
N SER A 103 -109.34 98.60 -14.23
CA SER A 103 -108.12 98.41 -13.42
C SER A 103 -108.09 97.03 -12.73
N GLU A 104 -109.20 96.63 -12.08
CA GLU A 104 -109.25 95.38 -11.31
C GLU A 104 -109.22 94.11 -12.18
N THR A 105 -109.51 94.22 -13.48
CA THR A 105 -109.45 93.09 -14.43
C THR A 105 -108.10 92.99 -15.12
N GLU A 106 -107.49 94.13 -15.50
CA GLU A 106 -106.16 94.18 -16.11
C GLU A 106 -105.06 93.77 -15.10
N GLU A 107 -105.18 94.19 -13.84
CA GLU A 107 -104.24 93.85 -12.76
C GLU A 107 -104.11 92.32 -12.55
N LYS A 108 -105.20 91.56 -12.70
CA LYS A 108 -105.22 90.09 -12.55
C LYS A 108 -104.43 89.39 -13.66
N TYR A 109 -104.54 89.85 -14.90
CA TYR A 109 -103.76 89.29 -16.02
C TYR A 109 -102.29 89.69 -15.95
N ASN A 110 -101.99 90.94 -15.56
CA ASN A 110 -100.62 91.38 -15.32
C ASN A 110 -99.94 90.59 -14.18
N LEU A 111 -100.65 90.27 -13.10
CA LEU A 111 -100.13 89.39 -12.03
C LEU A 111 -99.77 87.99 -12.56
N TYR A 112 -100.61 87.40 -13.42
CA TYR A 112 -100.37 86.08 -13.98
C TYR A 112 -99.20 86.07 -14.98
N VAL A 113 -99.08 87.09 -15.83
CA VAL A 113 -97.93 87.26 -16.73
C VAL A 113 -96.63 87.45 -15.93
N ASN A 114 -96.64 88.29 -14.89
CA ASN A 114 -95.49 88.47 -14.00
C ASN A 114 -95.08 87.16 -13.33
N THR A 115 -96.05 86.35 -12.86
CA THR A 115 -95.81 85.02 -12.29
C THR A 115 -95.20 84.04 -13.31
N LEU A 116 -95.60 84.13 -14.58
CA LEU A 116 -95.01 83.31 -15.67
C LEU A 116 -93.60 83.75 -16.03
N VAL A 117 -93.35 85.06 -16.10
CA VAL A 117 -92.00 85.61 -16.34
C VAL A 117 -91.05 85.25 -15.20
N GLU A 118 -91.49 85.37 -13.95
CA GLU A 118 -90.75 84.92 -12.77
C GLU A 118 -90.41 83.43 -12.84
N ARG A 119 -91.37 82.58 -13.23
CA ARG A 119 -91.12 81.13 -13.41
C ARG A 119 -90.13 80.83 -14.54
N ILE A 120 -90.17 81.57 -15.65
CA ILE A 120 -89.18 81.43 -16.73
C ILE A 120 -87.79 81.84 -16.23
N GLN A 121 -87.68 82.97 -15.52
CA GLN A 121 -86.42 83.41 -14.91
C GLN A 121 -85.88 82.41 -13.88
N ILE A 122 -86.74 81.75 -13.10
CA ILE A 122 -86.36 80.65 -12.21
C ILE A 122 -85.85 79.45 -13.02
N CYS A 123 -86.53 79.05 -14.10
CA CYS A 123 -86.08 77.96 -14.97
C CYS A 123 -84.73 78.25 -15.64
N ASP A 124 -84.52 79.46 -16.16
CA ASP A 124 -83.26 79.90 -16.74
C ASP A 124 -82.15 79.97 -15.67
N GLY A 125 -82.48 80.42 -14.45
CA GLY A 125 -81.58 80.38 -13.29
C GLY A 125 -81.14 78.95 -12.94
N ILE A 126 -82.08 77.99 -12.96
CA ILE A 126 -81.78 76.57 -12.74
C ILE A 126 -80.93 76.00 -13.89
N LEU A 127 -81.22 76.34 -15.15
CA LEU A 127 -80.42 75.89 -16.30
C LEU A 127 -78.97 76.40 -16.23
N ASN A 128 -78.77 77.68 -15.89
CA ASN A 128 -77.43 78.23 -15.68
C ASN A 128 -76.70 77.52 -14.53
N GLN A 129 -77.38 77.21 -13.42
CA GLN A 129 -76.81 76.41 -12.33
C GLN A 129 -76.44 74.98 -12.77
N VAL A 130 -77.23 74.36 -13.66
CA VAL A 130 -76.91 73.04 -14.24
C VAL A 130 -75.69 73.12 -15.16
N ASP A 131 -75.59 74.13 -16.02
CA ASP A 131 -74.43 74.30 -16.89
C ASP A 131 -73.15 74.63 -16.11
N ASP A 132 -73.23 75.43 -15.05
CA ASP A 132 -72.09 75.72 -14.19
C ASP A 132 -71.67 74.49 -13.34
N THR A 133 -72.62 73.69 -12.86
CA THR A 133 -72.29 72.42 -12.18
C THR A 133 -71.72 71.36 -13.14
N LEU A 134 -72.12 71.35 -14.41
CA LEU A 134 -71.49 70.51 -15.44
C LEU A 134 -70.05 70.94 -15.74
N LYS A 135 -69.77 72.24 -15.89
CA LYS A 135 -68.39 72.76 -16.03
C LYS A 135 -67.51 72.38 -14.84
N LEU A 136 -68.02 72.53 -13.61
CA LEU A 136 -67.34 72.10 -12.38
C LEU A 136 -67.07 70.59 -12.38
N LEU A 137 -67.96 69.77 -12.95
CA LEU A 137 -67.76 68.32 -13.06
C LEU A 137 -66.67 67.97 -14.08
N ASP A 138 -66.64 68.65 -15.24
CA ASP A 138 -65.59 68.49 -16.25
C ASP A 138 -64.22 68.94 -15.73
N GLU A 139 -64.15 70.07 -15.02
CA GLU A 139 -62.93 70.52 -14.32
C GLU A 139 -62.48 69.51 -13.26
N LEU A 140 -63.41 68.96 -12.46
CA LEU A 140 -63.12 67.93 -11.46
C LEU A 140 -62.61 66.64 -12.12
N GLN A 141 -63.16 66.24 -13.26
CA GLN A 141 -62.68 65.08 -14.02
C GLN A 141 -61.25 65.29 -14.54
N MET A 142 -60.96 66.47 -15.10
CA MET A 142 -59.61 66.81 -15.57
C MET A 142 -58.59 66.89 -14.42
N LEU A 143 -58.99 67.44 -13.27
CA LEU A 143 -58.18 67.44 -12.05
C LEU A 143 -57.95 66.02 -11.53
N HIS A 144 -58.98 65.17 -11.48
CA HIS A 144 -58.85 63.78 -11.07
C HIS A 144 -57.91 63.00 -11.98
N GLN A 145 -58.02 63.15 -13.30
CA GLN A 145 -57.13 62.47 -14.26
C GLN A 145 -55.67 62.97 -14.13
N THR A 146 -55.46 64.25 -13.84
CA THR A 146 -54.15 64.84 -13.54
C THR A 146 -53.57 64.32 -12.22
N VAL A 147 -54.40 64.15 -11.19
CA VAL A 147 -53.98 63.56 -9.90
C VAL A 147 -53.68 62.08 -10.07
N ALA A 148 -54.53 61.29 -10.74
CA ALA A 148 -54.32 59.87 -10.97
C ALA A 148 -53.02 59.58 -11.74
N THR A 149 -52.73 60.36 -12.79
CA THR A 149 -51.47 60.24 -13.55
C THR A 149 -50.25 60.62 -12.73
N LYS A 150 -50.29 61.71 -11.96
CA LYS A 150 -49.20 62.10 -11.04
C LYS A 150 -48.98 61.11 -9.91
N THR A 151 -50.05 60.62 -9.28
CA THR A 151 -50.00 59.63 -8.20
C THR A 151 -49.48 58.30 -8.70
N LYS A 152 -49.88 57.84 -9.90
CA LYS A 152 -49.30 56.64 -10.52
C LYS A 152 -47.82 56.83 -10.84
N ALA A 153 -47.43 57.95 -11.45
CA ALA A 153 -46.02 58.23 -11.74
C ALA A 153 -45.15 58.29 -10.45
N LEU A 154 -45.70 58.82 -9.36
CA LEU A 154 -45.07 58.82 -8.03
C LEU A 154 -44.99 57.40 -7.44
N HIS A 155 -46.06 56.60 -7.52
CA HIS A 155 -46.08 55.22 -7.05
C HIS A 155 -45.06 54.36 -7.81
N ASP A 156 -45.07 54.41 -9.15
CA ASP A 156 -44.09 53.74 -10.00
C ASP A 156 -42.65 54.18 -9.68
N ALA A 157 -42.43 55.43 -9.26
CA ALA A 157 -41.12 55.94 -8.83
C ALA A 157 -40.73 55.44 -7.43
N CYS A 158 -41.65 55.43 -6.48
CA CYS A 158 -41.46 54.86 -5.15
C CYS A 158 -41.15 53.36 -5.22
N ASP A 159 -41.85 52.60 -6.06
CA ASP A 159 -41.62 51.17 -6.24
C ASP A 159 -40.25 50.89 -6.85
N ARG A 160 -39.82 51.69 -7.84
CA ARG A 160 -38.44 51.63 -8.36
C ARG A 160 -37.40 51.89 -7.25
N LEU A 161 -37.61 52.92 -6.43
CA LEU A 161 -36.72 53.23 -5.30
C LEU A 161 -36.72 52.15 -4.21
N LEU A 162 -37.85 51.49 -3.95
CA LEU A 162 -37.94 50.38 -3.00
C LEU A 162 -37.21 49.14 -3.52
N LEU A 163 -37.34 48.81 -4.81
CA LEU A 163 -36.60 47.73 -5.46
C LEU A 163 -35.09 48.00 -5.47
N GLU A 164 -34.69 49.24 -5.77
CA GLU A 164 -33.28 49.65 -5.72
C GLU A 164 -32.72 49.60 -4.30
N LYS A 165 -33.47 50.09 -3.30
CA LYS A 165 -33.12 49.98 -1.88
C LYS A 165 -32.93 48.52 -1.46
N GLN A 166 -33.86 47.63 -1.81
CA GLN A 166 -33.75 46.21 -1.45
C GLN A 166 -32.50 45.60 -2.08
N ARG A 167 -32.27 45.82 -3.38
CA ARG A 167 -31.07 45.35 -4.08
C ARG A 167 -29.77 45.86 -3.44
N LEU A 168 -29.75 47.12 -2.97
CA LEU A 168 -28.59 47.69 -2.28
C LEU A 168 -28.38 47.08 -0.88
N VAL A 169 -29.45 46.75 -0.16
CA VAL A 169 -29.39 46.01 1.12
C VAL A 169 -28.85 44.59 0.89
N ASP A 170 -29.42 43.84 -0.05
CA ASP A 170 -28.96 42.48 -0.40
C ASP A 170 -27.48 42.49 -0.81
N PHE A 171 -27.05 43.51 -1.57
CA PHE A 171 -25.65 43.70 -1.95
C PHE A 171 -24.76 44.05 -0.76
N ALA A 172 -25.21 44.89 0.17
CA ALA A 172 -24.47 45.23 1.38
C ALA A 172 -24.32 44.03 2.33
N GLU A 173 -25.34 43.19 2.47
CA GLU A 173 -25.27 41.93 3.24
C GLU A 173 -24.33 40.92 2.56
N ALA A 174 -24.40 40.78 1.24
CA ALA A 174 -23.47 39.98 0.46
C ALA A 174 -22.01 40.48 0.56
N LEU A 175 -21.78 41.79 0.66
CA LEU A 175 -20.45 42.35 0.91
C LEU A 175 -20.00 42.07 2.35
N ARG A 176 -20.86 42.31 3.34
CA ARG A 176 -20.56 42.13 4.76
C ARG A 176 -20.24 40.67 5.11
N SER A 177 -20.96 39.71 4.55
CA SER A 177 -20.67 38.27 4.74
C SER A 177 -19.28 37.85 4.24
N LYS A 178 -18.76 38.51 3.19
CA LYS A 178 -17.40 38.30 2.67
C LYS A 178 -16.35 39.03 3.50
N LEU A 179 -16.61 40.28 3.90
CA LEU A 179 -15.71 41.08 4.75
C LEU A 179 -15.54 40.50 6.16
N ASN A 180 -16.55 39.82 6.70
CA ASN A 180 -16.50 39.20 8.03
C ASN A 180 -15.26 38.31 8.23
N TYR A 181 -14.80 37.57 7.20
CA TYR A 181 -13.58 36.75 7.30
C TYR A 181 -12.29 37.58 7.47
N PHE A 182 -12.28 38.84 7.02
CA PHE A 182 -11.17 39.76 7.15
C PHE A 182 -11.24 40.53 8.48
N ASP A 183 -12.44 40.95 8.90
CA ASP A 183 -12.70 41.63 10.18
C ASP A 183 -12.31 40.73 11.38
N GLU A 184 -12.54 39.43 11.25
CA GLU A 184 -12.15 38.41 12.25
C GLU A 184 -10.64 38.33 12.50
N LEU A 185 -9.79 38.92 11.64
CA LEU A 185 -8.36 39.02 11.91
C LEU A 185 -8.08 39.74 13.24
N GLU A 186 -8.79 40.82 13.55
CA GLU A 186 -8.57 41.59 14.78
C GLU A 186 -9.07 40.81 16.00
N ASN A 187 -10.22 40.14 15.88
CA ASN A 187 -10.77 39.27 16.92
C ASN A 187 -9.83 38.09 17.23
N VAL A 188 -9.40 37.36 16.20
CA VAL A 188 -8.50 36.21 16.36
C VAL A 188 -7.12 36.65 16.86
N SER A 189 -6.60 37.78 16.37
CA SER A 189 -5.33 38.37 16.82
C SER A 189 -5.38 38.77 18.31
N THR A 190 -6.34 39.59 18.72
CA THR A 190 -6.44 40.06 20.11
C THR A 190 -6.57 38.91 21.10
N ASN A 191 -7.32 37.86 20.76
CA ASN A 191 -7.38 36.64 21.56
C ASN A 191 -6.00 35.95 21.65
N PHE A 192 -5.37 35.57 20.53
CA PHE A 192 -4.07 34.86 20.56
C PHE A 192 -2.89 35.68 21.11
N TYR A 193 -2.98 37.01 21.16
CA TYR A 193 -2.00 37.88 21.84
C TYR A 193 -2.31 38.11 23.32
N SER A 194 -3.51 37.83 23.80
CA SER A 194 -3.86 37.99 25.22
C SER A 194 -3.11 36.98 26.11
N ALA A 195 -2.68 37.43 27.29
CA ALA A 195 -1.95 36.59 28.25
C ALA A 195 -2.80 35.47 28.88
N ASN A 196 -4.13 35.52 28.69
CA ASN A 196 -5.08 34.56 29.27
C ASN A 196 -5.39 33.38 28.32
N MET A 197 -4.99 33.44 27.05
CA MET A 197 -5.24 32.34 26.11
C MET A 197 -4.29 31.17 26.35
N ASN A 198 -4.79 30.21 27.15
CA ASN A 198 -4.18 28.90 27.34
C ASN A 198 -5.01 27.83 26.60
N ILE A 199 -4.36 26.72 26.24
CA ILE A 199 -5.00 25.63 25.48
C ILE A 199 -6.09 24.89 26.30
N GLY A 200 -6.01 24.96 27.63
CA GLY A 200 -7.09 24.51 28.52
C GLY A 200 -8.37 25.37 28.48
N ASN A 201 -8.38 26.51 27.77
CA ASN A 201 -9.61 27.22 27.47
C ASN A 201 -10.33 26.50 26.31
N GLY A 202 -11.56 26.04 26.54
CA GLY A 202 -12.38 25.38 25.51
C GLY A 202 -12.64 26.22 24.24
N GLN A 203 -12.42 27.54 24.31
CA GLN A 203 -12.49 28.43 23.14
C GLN A 203 -11.25 28.36 22.22
N PHE A 204 -10.14 27.76 22.66
CA PHE A 204 -8.90 27.71 21.86
C PHE A 204 -9.09 26.91 20.56
N LEU A 205 -9.72 25.73 20.63
CA LEU A 205 -9.93 24.85 19.47
C LEU A 205 -10.95 25.42 18.48
N SER A 206 -11.96 26.15 18.96
CA SER A 206 -12.94 26.83 18.10
C SER A 206 -12.37 28.07 17.43
N LEU A 207 -11.55 28.87 18.13
CA LEU A 207 -10.80 29.97 17.53
C LEU A 207 -9.79 29.48 16.49
N LEU A 208 -9.10 28.36 16.75
CA LEU A 208 -8.19 27.74 15.78
C LEU A 208 -8.94 27.24 14.53
N LYS A 209 -10.14 26.66 14.71
CA LYS A 209 -11.01 26.30 13.57
C LYS A 209 -11.47 27.54 12.79
N ARG A 210 -11.89 28.62 13.47
CA ARG A 210 -12.28 29.87 12.82
C ARG A 210 -11.14 30.48 12.01
N LEU A 211 -9.92 30.44 12.55
CA LEU A 211 -8.70 30.86 11.84
C LEU A 211 -8.43 29.99 10.61
N ASP A 212 -8.58 28.67 10.72
CA ASP A 212 -8.45 27.73 9.61
C ASP A 212 -9.46 27.98 8.48
N ASP A 213 -10.70 28.35 8.83
CA ASP A 213 -11.76 28.72 7.89
C ASP A 213 -11.43 30.05 7.18
N CYS A 214 -10.92 31.05 7.91
CA CYS A 214 -10.50 32.34 7.34
C CYS A 214 -9.32 32.17 6.36
N ILE A 215 -8.34 31.33 6.70
CA ILE A 215 -7.22 30.98 5.81
C ILE A 215 -7.75 30.36 4.51
N SER A 216 -8.60 29.32 4.60
CA SER A 216 -9.15 28.66 3.42
C SER A 216 -10.03 29.57 2.56
N TYR A 217 -10.75 30.50 3.18
CA TYR A 217 -11.54 31.51 2.46
C TYR A 217 -10.65 32.47 1.67
N VAL A 218 -9.58 33.00 2.28
CA VAL A 218 -8.64 33.91 1.61
C VAL A 218 -7.84 33.21 0.51
N GLU A 219 -7.39 31.97 0.74
CA GLU A 219 -6.68 31.16 -0.27
C GLU A 219 -7.55 30.84 -1.50
N SER A 220 -8.86 30.67 -1.29
CA SER A 220 -9.83 30.42 -2.37
C SER A 220 -10.22 31.69 -3.15
N ASN A 221 -9.83 32.89 -2.67
CA ASN A 221 -10.19 34.17 -3.28
C ASN A 221 -8.95 35.08 -3.48
N PRO A 222 -7.93 34.66 -4.25
CA PRO A 222 -6.70 35.43 -4.43
C PRO A 222 -6.95 36.78 -5.13
N GLN A 223 -8.03 36.90 -5.93
CA GLN A 223 -8.39 38.14 -6.63
C GLN A 223 -8.79 39.33 -5.73
N TYR A 224 -9.01 39.13 -4.43
CA TYR A 224 -9.37 40.24 -3.54
C TYR A 224 -8.17 41.13 -3.22
N ALA A 225 -8.41 42.43 -3.08
CA ALA A 225 -7.39 43.40 -2.72
C ALA A 225 -6.74 43.03 -1.37
N GLU A 226 -5.42 43.12 -1.31
CA GLU A 226 -4.59 42.78 -0.12
C GLU A 226 -4.76 41.34 0.42
N SER A 227 -5.38 40.42 -0.33
CA SER A 227 -5.60 39.01 0.06
C SER A 227 -4.32 38.35 0.58
N GLY A 228 -3.20 38.51 -0.12
CA GLY A 228 -1.90 37.98 0.28
C GLY A 228 -1.36 38.56 1.60
N VAL A 229 -1.64 39.83 1.90
CA VAL A 229 -1.21 40.48 3.16
C VAL A 229 -1.99 39.90 4.34
N TYR A 230 -3.31 39.75 4.18
CA TYR A 230 -4.16 39.11 5.19
C TYR A 230 -3.78 37.63 5.37
N LEU A 231 -3.52 36.90 4.29
CA LEU A 231 -3.08 35.51 4.34
C LEU A 231 -1.79 35.34 5.14
N VAL A 232 -0.79 36.21 4.93
CA VAL A 232 0.46 36.19 5.73
C VAL A 232 0.17 36.44 7.21
N LYS A 233 -0.69 37.41 7.56
CA LYS A 233 -1.06 37.68 8.96
C LYS A 233 -1.81 36.49 9.60
N PHE A 234 -2.76 35.88 8.89
CA PHE A 234 -3.45 34.67 9.38
C PHE A 234 -2.49 33.48 9.55
N ARG A 235 -1.57 33.24 8.61
CA ARG A 235 -0.55 32.19 8.72
C ARG A 235 0.43 32.43 9.88
N GLN A 236 0.78 33.69 10.18
CA GLN A 236 1.55 34.05 11.39
C GLN A 236 0.79 33.71 12.68
N LEU A 237 -0.51 34.03 12.77
CA LEU A 237 -1.35 33.66 13.91
C LEU A 237 -1.49 32.13 14.04
N GLN A 238 -1.61 31.41 12.92
CA GLN A 238 -1.69 29.94 12.89
C GLN A 238 -0.38 29.31 13.39
N SER A 239 0.77 29.80 12.92
CA SER A 239 2.10 29.37 13.39
C SER A 239 2.27 29.63 14.90
N ARG A 240 1.81 30.79 15.40
CA ARG A 240 1.80 31.10 16.84
C ARG A 240 0.93 30.12 17.63
N ALA A 241 -0.32 29.88 17.19
CA ALA A 241 -1.24 28.96 17.85
C ALA A 241 -0.68 27.53 17.90
N LEU A 242 -0.15 27.02 16.78
CA LEU A 242 0.51 25.72 16.71
C LEU A 242 1.76 25.64 17.60
N GLY A 243 2.56 26.71 17.64
CA GLY A 243 3.71 26.84 18.55
C GLY A 243 3.33 26.82 20.04
N MET A 244 2.17 27.38 20.40
CA MET A 244 1.61 27.25 21.75
C MET A 244 1.26 25.78 22.05
N ILE A 245 0.57 25.08 21.14
CA ILE A 245 0.24 23.66 21.34
C ILE A 245 1.50 22.83 21.54
N ARG A 246 2.50 23.00 20.67
CA ARG A 246 3.80 22.32 20.78
C ARG A 246 4.47 22.55 22.13
N SER A 247 4.43 23.79 22.62
CA SER A 247 5.05 24.17 23.90
C SER A 247 4.33 23.56 25.10
N HIS A 248 2.99 23.49 25.05
CA HIS A 248 2.17 22.84 26.07
C HIS A 248 2.35 21.32 26.09
N VAL A 249 2.30 20.66 24.92
CA VAL A 249 2.60 19.22 24.76
C VAL A 249 3.99 18.91 25.35
N LEU A 250 5.01 19.72 25.02
CA LEU A 250 6.35 19.56 25.58
C LEU A 250 6.38 19.75 27.12
N SER A 251 5.64 20.71 27.65
CA SER A 251 5.56 20.96 29.09
C SER A 251 4.91 19.81 29.85
N VAL A 252 3.78 19.29 29.36
CA VAL A 252 3.06 18.17 29.97
C VAL A 252 3.91 16.89 29.91
N LEU A 253 4.51 16.58 28.74
CA LEU A 253 5.39 15.42 28.60
C LEU A 253 6.66 15.52 29.48
N LYS A 254 7.28 16.70 29.60
CA LYS A 254 8.41 16.92 30.54
C LYS A 254 7.98 16.78 32.01
N GLY A 255 6.78 17.25 32.35
CA GLY A 255 6.16 17.04 33.66
C GLY A 255 6.00 15.54 33.97
N ALA A 256 5.41 14.78 33.06
CA ALA A 256 5.26 13.33 33.15
C ALA A 256 6.62 12.63 33.32
N SER A 257 7.61 12.96 32.48
CA SER A 257 8.98 12.43 32.57
C SER A 257 9.61 12.70 33.93
N SER A 258 9.49 13.93 34.43
CA SER A 258 10.07 14.33 35.72
C SER A 258 9.44 13.58 36.89
N GLN A 259 8.12 13.38 36.87
CA GLN A 259 7.41 12.58 37.87
C GLN A 259 7.81 11.09 37.84
N VAL A 260 8.00 10.50 36.66
CA VAL A 260 8.49 9.12 36.52
C VAL A 260 9.93 9.01 37.03
N GLN A 261 10.84 9.91 36.62
CA GLN A 261 12.22 9.93 37.11
C GLN A 261 12.29 10.11 38.63
N ALA A 262 11.43 10.95 39.23
CA ALA A 262 11.37 11.15 40.68
C ALA A 262 10.95 9.86 41.42
N ALA A 263 10.00 9.08 40.89
CA ALA A 263 9.61 7.82 41.50
C ALA A 263 10.66 6.70 41.31
N ILE A 264 11.35 6.66 40.17
CA ILE A 264 12.47 5.73 39.96
C ILE A 264 13.60 6.04 40.95
N ARG A 265 13.94 7.32 41.16
CA ARG A 265 14.97 7.76 42.14
C ARG A 265 14.54 7.65 43.61
N GLY A 266 13.24 7.73 43.88
CA GLY A 266 12.68 7.58 45.24
C GLY A 266 12.75 6.15 45.77
N SER A 267 12.91 5.16 44.89
CA SER A 267 13.33 3.81 45.27
C SER A 267 14.85 3.76 45.36
N GLY A 268 15.37 3.43 46.55
CA GLY A 268 16.79 3.57 46.87
C GLY A 268 17.74 2.73 45.99
N PRO A 269 19.02 3.12 45.87
CA PRO A 269 19.95 2.59 44.87
C PRO A 269 20.37 1.11 45.05
N SER A 270 19.91 0.41 46.09
CA SER A 270 20.27 -0.99 46.35
C SER A 270 19.23 -2.03 45.90
N LYS A 271 18.13 -1.61 45.24
CA LYS A 271 17.13 -2.53 44.65
C LYS A 271 16.77 -2.16 43.21
N ILE A 272 17.73 -2.34 42.30
CA ILE A 272 17.51 -2.38 40.83
C ILE A 272 16.84 -3.72 40.42
N SER A 273 16.45 -4.55 41.39
CA SER A 273 15.49 -5.63 41.21
C SER A 273 14.12 -5.17 41.70
N PHE A 274 13.48 -4.28 40.93
CA PHE A 274 12.02 -4.26 40.91
C PHE A 274 11.55 -5.54 40.22
N SER A 275 10.40 -6.09 40.63
CA SER A 275 9.73 -7.07 39.77
C SER A 275 9.22 -6.35 38.51
N GLU A 276 9.32 -7.05 37.38
CA GLU A 276 9.11 -6.53 36.02
C GLU A 276 7.75 -5.80 35.85
N GLY A 277 6.72 -6.25 36.58
CA GLY A 277 5.40 -5.61 36.61
C GLY A 277 5.33 -4.27 37.36
N VAL A 278 6.19 -4.01 38.34
CA VAL A 278 6.13 -2.76 39.15
C VAL A 278 6.78 -1.60 38.40
N GLU A 279 7.93 -1.81 37.74
CA GLU A 279 8.55 -0.81 36.87
C GLU A 279 7.62 -0.45 35.70
N ALA A 280 7.06 -1.45 35.01
CA ALA A 280 6.10 -1.21 33.95
C ALA A 280 4.86 -0.43 34.47
N SER A 281 4.32 -0.80 35.63
CA SER A 281 3.18 -0.07 36.22
C SER A 281 3.52 1.41 36.48
N VAL A 282 4.67 1.73 37.07
CA VAL A 282 5.04 3.13 37.37
C VAL A 282 5.32 3.94 36.09
N ILE A 283 5.99 3.35 35.10
CA ILE A 283 6.42 4.04 33.88
C ILE A 283 5.26 4.29 32.91
N TYR A 284 4.38 3.30 32.72
CA TYR A 284 3.32 3.36 31.71
C TYR A 284 2.01 3.95 32.24
N VAL A 285 1.59 3.66 33.49
CA VAL A 285 0.31 4.17 34.03
C VAL A 285 0.34 5.69 34.16
N ARG A 286 1.46 6.29 34.56
CA ARG A 286 1.59 7.75 34.72
C ARG A 286 1.54 8.48 33.38
N PHE A 287 2.22 7.97 32.35
CA PHE A 287 2.12 8.51 31.00
C PHE A 287 0.72 8.33 30.42
N LYS A 288 0.09 7.17 30.65
CA LYS A 288 -1.30 6.92 30.23
C LYS A 288 -2.31 7.84 30.93
N ALA A 289 -2.05 8.28 32.16
CA ALA A 289 -2.83 9.32 32.82
C ALA A 289 -2.66 10.68 32.11
N THR A 290 -1.42 11.10 31.77
CA THR A 290 -1.22 12.36 31.02
C THR A 290 -1.72 12.32 29.58
N ALA A 291 -1.95 11.13 29.01
CA ALA A 291 -2.59 11.00 27.71
C ALA A 291 -4.02 11.55 27.72
N SER A 292 -4.78 11.43 28.83
CA SER A 292 -6.17 11.93 28.87
C SER A 292 -6.28 13.46 28.79
N GLU A 293 -5.25 14.19 29.23
CA GLU A 293 -5.16 15.65 29.12
C GLU A 293 -4.84 16.09 27.68
N LEU A 294 -3.86 15.45 27.04
CA LEU A 294 -3.40 15.84 25.70
C LEU A 294 -4.26 15.31 24.56
N LYS A 295 -4.91 14.14 24.75
CA LYS A 295 -5.69 13.45 23.72
C LYS A 295 -6.67 14.32 22.92
N PRO A 296 -7.57 15.14 23.52
CA PRO A 296 -8.51 15.95 22.73
C PRO A 296 -7.81 16.99 21.82
N ILE A 297 -6.63 17.46 22.21
CA ILE A 297 -5.84 18.43 21.43
C ILE A 297 -5.10 17.71 20.29
N LEU A 298 -4.58 16.50 20.57
CA LEU A 298 -3.88 15.69 19.57
C LEU A 298 -4.83 15.12 18.53
N GLU A 299 -6.01 14.62 18.91
CA GLU A 299 -7.06 14.15 17.98
C GLU A 299 -7.53 15.27 17.03
N GLU A 300 -7.64 16.51 17.51
CA GLU A 300 -7.94 17.68 16.67
C GLU A 300 -6.80 18.05 15.69
N ILE A 301 -5.53 17.80 16.05
CA ILE A 301 -4.40 17.96 15.11
C ILE A 301 -4.38 16.82 14.09
N GLU A 302 -4.58 15.58 14.53
CA GLU A 302 -4.64 14.41 13.65
C GLU A 302 -5.77 14.53 12.61
N SER A 303 -6.95 15.04 12.99
CA SER A 303 -8.07 15.26 12.07
C SER A 303 -7.79 16.33 11.00
N ARG A 304 -6.84 17.24 11.28
CA ARG A 304 -6.42 18.34 10.38
C ARG A 304 -5.12 18.05 9.61
N SER A 305 -4.59 16.83 9.71
CA SER A 305 -3.34 16.37 9.10
C SER A 305 -3.26 16.52 7.56
N SER A 306 -4.38 16.73 6.87
CA SER A 306 -4.42 17.08 5.44
C SER A 306 -3.75 18.42 5.11
N ARG A 307 -3.62 19.33 6.09
CA ARG A 307 -2.92 20.61 5.97
C ARG A 307 -1.44 20.45 6.34
N LYS A 308 -0.54 20.98 5.52
CA LYS A 308 0.92 20.82 5.66
C LYS A 308 1.46 21.29 7.01
N GLU A 309 0.92 22.38 7.53
CA GLU A 309 1.37 22.98 8.79
C GLU A 309 1.02 22.11 10.01
N TYR A 310 -0.14 21.45 9.96
CA TYR A 310 -0.57 20.50 10.98
C TYR A 310 0.24 19.20 10.93
N LEU A 311 0.53 18.69 9.73
CA LEU A 311 1.39 17.51 9.56
C LEU A 311 2.81 17.75 10.10
N GLN A 312 3.40 18.94 9.84
CA GLN A 312 4.69 19.33 10.41
C GLN A 312 4.67 19.30 11.94
N ILE A 313 3.69 19.97 12.56
CA ILE A 313 3.56 20.06 14.02
C ILE A 313 3.23 18.70 14.66
N LEU A 314 2.43 17.86 14.00
CA LEU A 314 2.18 16.48 14.40
C LEU A 314 3.50 15.67 14.41
N SER A 315 4.33 15.80 13.37
CA SER A 315 5.64 15.16 13.31
C SER A 315 6.60 15.66 14.40
N GLU A 316 6.50 16.93 14.80
CA GLU A 316 7.24 17.46 15.94
C GLU A 316 6.72 16.91 17.26
N CYS A 317 5.40 16.81 17.45
CA CYS A 317 4.80 16.18 18.63
C CYS A 317 5.21 14.70 18.76
N HIS A 318 5.25 13.93 17.66
CA HIS A 318 5.78 12.56 17.64
C HIS A 318 7.24 12.50 18.09
N LYS A 319 8.10 13.39 17.57
CA LYS A 319 9.52 13.47 17.96
C LYS A 319 9.68 13.84 19.43
N LEU A 320 8.97 14.86 19.92
CA LEU A 320 9.02 15.29 21.32
C LEU A 320 8.54 14.18 22.27
N TYR A 321 7.48 13.44 21.90
CA TYR A 321 7.07 12.23 22.62
C TYR A 321 8.19 11.18 22.66
N CYS A 322 8.75 10.83 21.49
CA CYS A 322 9.83 9.85 21.38
C CYS A 322 11.08 10.24 22.19
N GLU A 323 11.50 11.50 22.13
CA GLU A 323 12.63 12.03 22.92
C GLU A 323 12.39 11.89 24.43
N GLN A 324 11.20 12.28 24.91
CA GLN A 324 10.86 12.16 26.32
C GLN A 324 10.79 10.69 26.77
N ARG A 325 10.15 9.81 26.00
CA ARG A 325 10.11 8.36 26.29
C ARG A 325 11.51 7.73 26.26
N LEU A 326 12.32 8.03 25.24
CA LEU A 326 13.68 7.49 25.10
C LEU A 326 14.55 7.88 26.31
N SER A 327 14.40 9.11 26.82
CA SER A 327 15.14 9.56 28.02
C SER A 327 14.87 8.74 29.29
N LEU A 328 13.73 8.05 29.37
CA LEU A 328 13.33 7.22 30.50
C LEU A 328 13.71 5.75 30.31
N ILE A 329 13.47 5.23 29.11
CA ILE A 329 13.54 3.79 28.81
C ILE A 329 14.96 3.36 28.48
N LYS A 330 15.75 4.25 27.85
CA LYS A 330 17.10 3.94 27.33
C LYS A 330 18.01 3.29 28.37
N SER A 331 18.10 3.85 29.57
CA SER A 331 18.98 3.32 30.63
C SER A 331 18.50 1.97 31.15
N ILE A 332 17.18 1.75 31.24
CA ILE A 332 16.57 0.50 31.71
C ILE A 332 16.85 -0.62 30.69
N VAL A 333 16.59 -0.35 29.40
CA VAL A 333 16.84 -1.31 28.31
C VAL A 333 18.33 -1.62 28.18
N GLN A 334 19.20 -0.60 28.23
CA GLN A 334 20.65 -0.81 28.25
C GLN A 334 21.08 -1.71 29.40
N HIS A 335 20.66 -1.41 30.63
CA HIS A 335 20.98 -2.23 31.80
C HIS A 335 20.53 -3.69 31.61
N ARG A 336 19.26 -3.91 31.21
CA ARG A 336 18.70 -5.25 31.02
C ARG A 336 19.42 -6.05 29.93
N ILE A 337 19.72 -5.46 28.77
CA ILE A 337 20.47 -6.12 27.70
C ILE A 337 21.91 -6.42 28.13
N THR A 338 22.57 -5.52 28.87
CA THR A 338 23.92 -5.80 29.40
C THR A 338 23.92 -6.91 30.46
N GLU A 339 22.85 -7.05 31.25
CA GLU A 339 22.69 -8.14 32.21
C GLU A 339 22.51 -9.50 31.51
N PHE A 340 21.68 -9.59 30.46
CA PHE A 340 21.62 -10.78 29.61
C PHE A 340 23.01 -11.08 29.02
N SER A 341 23.71 -10.07 28.51
CA SER A 341 25.02 -10.22 27.90
C SER A 341 26.12 -10.71 28.86
N ARG A 342 25.95 -10.55 30.18
CA ARG A 342 26.84 -11.10 31.20
C ARG A 342 26.50 -12.54 31.61
N LYS A 343 25.22 -12.92 31.56
CA LYS A 343 24.71 -14.19 32.08
C LYS A 343 24.56 -15.28 31.03
N GLU A 344 24.33 -14.90 29.77
CA GLU A 344 23.89 -15.80 28.71
C GLU A 344 24.93 -15.93 27.58
N LYS A 345 24.93 -17.10 26.92
CA LYS A 345 25.68 -17.35 25.69
C LYS A 345 25.05 -16.58 24.52
N LEU A 346 25.77 -16.44 23.40
CA LEU A 346 25.31 -15.65 22.25
C LEU A 346 23.91 -16.07 21.70
N PRO A 347 23.56 -17.38 21.59
CA PRO A 347 22.23 -17.80 21.16
C PRO A 347 21.11 -17.43 22.15
N SER A 348 21.29 -17.70 23.45
CA SER A 348 20.31 -17.34 24.47
C SER A 348 20.15 -15.82 24.63
N LEU A 349 21.25 -15.07 24.62
CA LEU A 349 21.27 -13.60 24.58
C LEU A 349 20.46 -13.05 23.40
N THR A 350 20.56 -13.69 22.23
CA THR A 350 19.82 -13.26 21.04
C THR A 350 18.32 -13.50 21.23
N ARG A 351 17.91 -14.67 21.73
CA ARG A 351 16.50 -14.96 22.07
C ARG A 351 15.96 -13.99 23.13
N SER A 352 16.63 -13.87 24.29
CA SER A 352 16.18 -13.04 25.41
C SER A 352 16.17 -11.54 25.08
N GLY A 353 17.21 -11.05 24.40
CA GLY A 353 17.31 -9.68 23.94
C GLY A 353 16.25 -9.31 22.90
N CYS A 354 16.00 -10.18 21.92
CA CYS A 354 14.95 -9.94 20.92
C CYS A 354 13.55 -10.01 21.53
N ALA A 355 13.26 -10.98 22.40
CA ALA A 355 11.97 -11.10 23.07
C ALA A 355 11.68 -9.88 23.97
N TYR A 356 12.67 -9.46 24.77
CA TYR A 356 12.55 -8.28 25.63
C TYR A 356 12.35 -6.98 24.82
N LEU A 357 13.14 -6.75 23.76
CA LEU A 357 12.92 -5.59 22.89
C LEU A 357 11.55 -5.63 22.19
N THR A 358 11.09 -6.80 21.77
CA THR A 358 9.76 -6.98 21.17
C THR A 358 8.67 -6.56 22.16
N GLN A 359 8.74 -7.03 23.40
CA GLN A 359 7.81 -6.64 24.48
C GLN A 359 7.85 -5.13 24.76
N VAL A 360 9.04 -4.51 24.85
CA VAL A 360 9.17 -3.07 25.08
C VAL A 360 8.58 -2.27 23.90
N CYS A 361 8.85 -2.66 22.66
CA CYS A 361 8.29 -1.99 21.48
C CYS A 361 6.76 -2.12 21.41
N GLN A 362 6.20 -3.28 21.78
CA GLN A 362 4.75 -3.47 21.88
C GLN A 362 4.12 -2.55 22.93
N LEU A 363 4.71 -2.44 24.12
CA LEU A 363 4.20 -1.58 25.19
C LEU A 363 4.31 -0.09 24.83
N GLU A 364 5.40 0.34 24.18
CA GLU A 364 5.54 1.72 23.68
C GLU A 364 4.58 2.03 22.54
N HIS A 365 4.34 1.09 21.62
CA HIS A 365 3.35 1.26 20.55
C HIS A 365 1.92 1.35 21.12
N GLN A 366 1.57 0.49 22.10
CA GLN A 366 0.30 0.60 22.82
C GLN A 366 0.17 1.96 23.49
N LEU A 367 1.20 2.44 24.18
CA LEU A 367 1.17 3.76 24.84
C LEU A 367 1.04 4.89 23.81
N PHE A 368 1.80 4.86 22.71
CA PHE A 368 1.73 5.82 21.62
C PHE A 368 0.31 5.91 21.04
N ALA A 369 -0.37 4.77 20.83
CA ALA A 369 -1.76 4.73 20.37
C ALA A 369 -2.79 5.34 21.34
N HIS A 370 -2.45 5.55 22.62
CA HIS A 370 -3.31 6.31 23.55
C HIS A 370 -3.17 7.84 23.36
N PHE A 371 -2.04 8.33 22.86
CA PHE A 371 -1.80 9.74 22.55
C PHE A 371 -2.18 10.10 21.09
N PHE A 372 -1.90 9.18 20.15
CA PHE A 372 -2.03 9.40 18.70
C PHE A 372 -2.83 8.27 18.04
N PRO A 373 -4.17 8.20 18.22
CA PRO A 373 -4.97 7.09 17.72
C PRO A 373 -4.94 6.94 16.20
N VAL A 374 -4.92 8.03 15.43
CA VAL A 374 -4.90 7.98 13.95
C VAL A 374 -3.50 7.62 13.46
N SER A 375 -2.47 8.29 13.99
CA SER A 375 -1.07 8.11 13.58
C SER A 375 -0.46 6.80 14.08
N SER A 376 -1.11 6.10 15.03
CA SER A 376 -0.68 4.76 15.48
C SER A 376 -0.57 3.73 14.36
N LYS A 377 -1.33 3.92 13.27
CA LYS A 377 -1.28 3.09 12.05
C LYS A 377 -0.04 3.38 11.19
N GLU A 378 0.59 4.54 11.36
CA GLU A 378 1.79 4.93 10.62
C GLU A 378 3.06 4.55 11.39
N VAL A 379 3.74 3.53 10.89
CA VAL A 379 4.94 2.95 11.53
C VAL A 379 6.08 3.97 11.73
N SER A 380 6.11 5.02 10.90
CA SER A 380 7.11 6.10 10.92
C SER A 380 7.08 6.94 12.21
N GLY A 381 5.95 7.05 12.89
CA GLY A 381 5.78 7.90 14.07
C GLY A 381 6.65 7.50 15.27
N LEU A 382 6.91 6.20 15.43
CA LEU A 382 7.64 5.62 16.57
C LEU A 382 9.11 5.30 16.27
N ALA A 383 9.54 5.39 15.01
CA ALA A 383 10.92 5.10 14.58
C ALA A 383 12.00 5.85 15.40
N PRO A 384 11.85 7.16 15.75
CA PRO A 384 12.83 7.87 16.57
C PRO A 384 13.01 7.32 18.00
N LEU A 385 12.08 6.50 18.50
CA LEU A 385 12.18 5.79 19.77
C LEU A 385 12.70 4.35 19.59
N VAL A 386 12.19 3.63 18.59
CA VAL A 386 12.51 2.21 18.36
C VAL A 386 13.92 2.02 17.82
N ASP A 387 14.33 2.79 16.81
CA ASP A 387 15.61 2.56 16.12
C ASP A 387 16.83 2.70 17.07
N PRO A 388 16.89 3.70 17.99
CA PRO A 388 17.95 3.76 18.99
C PRO A 388 17.93 2.59 19.97
N LEU A 389 16.76 2.08 20.36
CA LEU A 389 16.64 0.94 21.28
C LEU A 389 17.12 -0.36 20.61
N CYS A 390 16.75 -0.59 19.35
CA CYS A 390 17.22 -1.71 18.56
C CYS A 390 18.72 -1.64 18.28
N THR A 391 19.26 -0.45 18.04
CA THR A 391 20.70 -0.23 17.85
C THR A 391 21.52 -0.68 19.06
N TYR A 392 21.03 -0.50 20.30
CA TYR A 392 21.75 -1.03 21.48
C TYR A 392 21.83 -2.55 21.53
N LEU A 393 20.82 -3.28 21.04
CA LEU A 393 20.93 -4.76 20.94
C LEU A 393 21.97 -5.15 19.88
N TYR A 394 21.96 -4.46 18.74
CA TYR A 394 22.95 -4.66 17.69
C TYR A 394 24.39 -4.42 18.19
N ASP A 395 24.63 -3.31 18.86
CA ASP A 395 25.97 -2.92 19.36
C ASP A 395 26.52 -3.89 20.42
N ILE A 396 25.65 -4.64 21.11
CA ILE A 396 26.03 -5.68 22.09
C ILE A 396 26.23 -7.05 21.43
N ILE A 397 25.42 -7.42 20.43
CA ILE A 397 25.52 -8.70 19.72
C ILE A 397 26.70 -8.70 18.74
N ARG A 398 26.86 -7.63 17.95
CA ARG A 398 27.84 -7.58 16.84
C ARG A 398 29.28 -7.87 17.27
N PRO A 399 29.82 -7.31 18.38
CA PRO A 399 31.20 -7.63 18.79
C PRO A 399 31.37 -9.11 19.13
N LYS A 400 30.39 -9.71 19.83
CA LYS A 400 30.42 -11.15 20.16
C LYS A 400 30.36 -12.02 18.90
N LEU A 401 29.51 -11.65 17.95
CA LEU A 401 29.38 -12.33 16.66
C LEU A 401 30.69 -12.33 15.84
N ILE A 402 31.43 -11.22 15.83
CA ILE A 402 32.71 -11.10 15.11
C ILE A 402 33.78 -12.04 15.69
N TYR A 403 33.78 -12.26 17.01
CA TYR A 403 34.73 -13.19 17.66
C TYR A 403 34.26 -14.65 17.61
N GLU A 404 32.98 -14.91 17.41
CA GLU A 404 32.45 -16.27 17.36
C GLU A 404 33.04 -17.04 16.17
N ALA A 405 33.53 -18.25 16.44
CA ALA A 405 34.22 -19.09 15.46
C ALA A 405 33.57 -20.47 15.31
N ASN A 406 32.66 -20.83 16.24
CA ASN A 406 31.99 -22.12 16.20
C ASN A 406 30.81 -22.10 15.21
N LEU A 407 30.95 -22.88 14.13
CA LEU A 407 29.96 -23.04 13.07
C LEU A 407 28.59 -23.48 13.60
N ASP A 408 28.54 -24.35 14.61
CA ASP A 408 27.28 -24.81 15.21
C ASP A 408 26.51 -23.66 15.88
N THR A 409 27.21 -22.77 16.58
CA THR A 409 26.57 -21.61 17.22
C THR A 409 26.11 -20.57 16.22
N LEU A 410 26.81 -20.43 15.08
CA LEU A 410 26.43 -19.52 14.00
C LEU A 410 25.21 -20.05 13.22
N CYS A 411 25.11 -21.36 13.02
CA CYS A 411 23.91 -22.03 12.51
C CYS A 411 22.72 -21.82 13.47
N GLU A 412 22.89 -22.10 14.78
CA GLU A 412 21.82 -21.87 15.77
C GLU A 412 21.34 -20.41 15.76
N LEU A 413 22.26 -19.44 15.67
CA LEU A 413 21.92 -18.01 15.58
C LEU A 413 21.16 -17.63 14.31
N ALA A 414 21.50 -18.22 13.17
CA ALA A 414 20.78 -18.02 11.92
C ALA A 414 19.34 -18.56 12.01
N ASP A 415 19.18 -19.75 12.59
CA ASP A 415 17.87 -20.41 12.75
C ASP A 415 16.98 -19.68 13.77
N ILE A 416 17.55 -19.24 14.91
CA ILE A 416 16.86 -18.39 15.89
C ILE A 416 16.30 -17.14 15.21
N LEU A 417 17.13 -16.41 14.47
CA LEU A 417 16.67 -15.16 13.85
C LEU A 417 15.68 -15.41 12.71
N LYS A 418 15.89 -16.42 11.86
CA LYS A 418 14.98 -16.73 10.74
C LYS A 418 13.64 -17.26 11.22
N ILE A 419 13.66 -18.30 12.04
CA ILE A 419 12.49 -19.11 12.39
C ILE A 419 11.78 -18.50 13.60
N GLU A 420 12.47 -18.44 14.75
CA GLU A 420 11.85 -18.00 16.01
C GLU A 420 11.49 -16.50 15.98
N VAL A 421 12.44 -15.63 15.62
CA VAL A 421 12.25 -14.18 15.76
C VAL A 421 11.55 -13.54 14.55
N LEU A 422 12.10 -13.69 13.34
CA LEU A 422 11.52 -13.08 12.12
C LEU A 422 10.25 -13.81 11.65
N GLY A 423 10.18 -15.12 11.82
CA GLY A 423 9.02 -15.95 11.49
C GLY A 423 7.88 -15.80 12.49
N GLU A 424 8.07 -16.29 13.73
CA GLU A 424 6.95 -16.38 14.69
C GLU A 424 6.63 -15.05 15.40
N GLN A 425 7.63 -14.35 15.93
CA GLN A 425 7.41 -13.16 16.77
C GLN A 425 7.01 -11.94 15.93
N LEU A 426 7.73 -11.64 14.84
CA LEU A 426 7.41 -10.51 13.98
C LEU A 426 6.22 -10.76 13.05
N GLY A 427 5.94 -12.01 12.66
CA GLY A 427 4.78 -12.34 11.82
C GLY A 427 3.44 -11.96 12.46
N ARG A 428 3.35 -11.98 13.79
CA ARG A 428 2.13 -11.64 14.57
C ARG A 428 1.97 -10.14 14.85
N HIS A 429 3.01 -9.34 14.65
CA HIS A 429 3.08 -7.93 15.11
C HIS A 429 3.76 -7.02 14.07
N SER A 430 3.58 -7.28 12.78
CA SER A 430 4.47 -6.77 11.73
C SER A 430 4.52 -5.24 11.61
N GLU A 431 3.41 -4.55 11.87
CA GLU A 431 3.30 -3.09 11.72
C GLU A 431 4.01 -2.32 12.83
N SER A 432 3.98 -2.78 14.08
CA SER A 432 4.57 -2.05 15.21
C SER A 432 6.09 -2.25 15.39
N LEU A 433 6.70 -3.15 14.59
CA LEU A 433 8.08 -3.64 14.79
C LEU A 433 9.03 -3.38 13.61
N ALA A 434 8.72 -2.50 12.65
CA ALA A 434 9.55 -2.35 11.44
C ALA A 434 11.00 -1.90 11.71
N GLY A 435 11.24 -1.01 12.68
CA GLY A 435 12.61 -0.60 13.09
C GLY A 435 13.43 -1.75 13.69
N LEU A 436 12.75 -2.61 14.48
CA LEU A 436 13.34 -3.86 14.97
C LEU A 436 13.64 -4.82 13.81
N ARG A 437 12.70 -4.98 12.86
CA ARG A 437 12.89 -5.83 11.67
C ARG A 437 14.14 -5.47 10.88
N ALA A 438 14.33 -4.19 10.56
CA ALA A 438 15.50 -3.71 9.82
C ALA A 438 16.81 -4.00 10.58
N THR A 439 16.80 -3.82 11.91
CA THR A 439 17.97 -4.13 12.75
C THR A 439 18.26 -5.63 12.79
N LEU A 440 17.24 -6.48 12.96
CA LEU A 440 17.39 -7.93 12.98
C LEU A 440 17.85 -8.50 11.64
N GLN A 441 17.34 -7.97 10.52
CA GLN A 441 17.82 -8.33 9.18
C GLN A 441 19.30 -7.99 8.99
N ARG A 442 19.78 -6.90 9.59
CA ARG A 442 21.22 -6.54 9.59
C ARG A 442 22.05 -7.48 10.45
N ILE A 443 21.56 -7.91 11.62
CA ILE A 443 22.23 -8.96 12.43
C ILE A 443 22.28 -10.27 11.65
N LEU A 444 21.19 -10.65 10.98
CA LEU A 444 21.13 -11.86 10.15
C LEU A 444 22.15 -11.82 9.01
N ALA A 445 22.28 -10.68 8.33
CA ALA A 445 23.30 -10.49 7.28
C ALA A 445 24.72 -10.63 7.83
N ASP A 446 25.03 -9.99 8.96
CA ASP A 446 26.32 -10.13 9.65
C ASP A 446 26.58 -11.61 10.06
N ILE A 447 25.54 -12.36 10.48
CA ILE A 447 25.64 -13.80 10.79
C ILE A 447 25.92 -14.61 9.52
N HIS A 448 25.22 -14.37 8.40
CA HIS A 448 25.46 -15.08 7.15
C HIS A 448 26.86 -14.83 6.60
N GLU A 449 27.36 -13.58 6.66
CA GLU A 449 28.74 -13.25 6.26
C GLU A 449 29.75 -13.98 7.15
N ARG A 450 29.55 -13.95 8.47
CA ARG A 450 30.43 -14.64 9.43
C ARG A 450 30.39 -16.16 9.25
N LEU A 451 29.21 -16.75 9.08
CA LEU A 451 29.01 -18.18 8.83
C LEU A 451 29.69 -18.61 7.53
N THR A 452 29.56 -17.82 6.46
CA THR A 452 30.24 -18.05 5.17
C THR A 452 31.76 -18.02 5.33
N PHE A 453 32.31 -17.05 6.08
CA PHE A 453 33.74 -16.95 6.36
C PHE A 453 34.26 -18.15 7.20
N CYS A 454 33.54 -18.51 8.27
CA CYS A 454 33.87 -19.64 9.12
C CYS A 454 33.75 -20.98 8.37
N ALA A 455 32.73 -21.14 7.52
CA ALA A 455 32.57 -22.30 6.64
C ALA A 455 33.76 -22.46 5.67
N ARG A 456 34.15 -21.40 4.95
CA ARG A 456 35.33 -21.41 4.07
C ARG A 456 36.62 -21.73 4.82
N THR A 457 36.78 -21.17 6.01
CA THR A 457 37.93 -21.43 6.88
C THR A 457 37.96 -22.91 7.31
N HIS A 458 36.82 -23.46 7.74
CA HIS A 458 36.68 -24.87 8.08
C HIS A 458 36.96 -25.78 6.87
N ILE A 459 36.40 -25.48 5.69
CA ILE A 459 36.63 -26.25 4.47
C ILE A 459 38.12 -26.25 4.11
N ARG A 460 38.77 -25.08 4.09
CA ARG A 460 40.20 -24.96 3.79
C ARG A 460 41.06 -25.73 4.79
N ASP A 461 40.82 -25.55 6.09
CA ASP A 461 41.75 -26.02 7.12
C ASP A 461 41.48 -27.47 7.56
N GLN A 462 40.25 -27.96 7.46
CA GLN A 462 39.84 -29.31 7.88
C GLN A 462 39.60 -30.31 6.74
N ILE A 463 39.44 -29.84 5.49
CA ILE A 463 39.21 -30.71 4.30
C ILE A 463 40.36 -30.57 3.31
N ALA A 464 40.64 -29.36 2.81
CA ALA A 464 41.65 -29.14 1.76
C ALA A 464 43.09 -29.35 2.26
N ASN A 465 43.43 -28.75 3.42
CA ASN A 465 44.74 -28.87 4.06
C ASN A 465 44.83 -30.03 5.07
N PHE A 466 43.91 -31.00 5.01
CA PHE A 466 43.93 -32.14 5.92
C PHE A 466 45.15 -33.04 5.66
N HIS A 467 45.96 -33.25 6.69
CA HIS A 467 47.09 -34.16 6.65
C HIS A 467 46.66 -35.49 7.30
N PRO A 468 46.62 -36.61 6.56
CA PRO A 468 46.20 -37.90 7.11
C PRO A 468 47.22 -38.39 8.14
N SER A 469 46.74 -38.86 9.29
CA SER A 469 47.58 -39.61 10.24
C SER A 469 47.84 -41.04 9.75
N GLU A 470 48.78 -41.75 10.38
CA GLU A 470 49.04 -43.17 10.04
C GLU A 470 47.85 -44.08 10.39
N GLU A 471 47.04 -43.68 11.39
CA GLU A 471 45.78 -44.32 11.80
C GLU A 471 44.65 -44.05 10.78
N ASP A 472 44.56 -42.82 10.25
CA ASP A 472 43.59 -42.47 9.20
C ASP A 472 43.81 -43.26 7.91
N LEU A 473 45.04 -43.69 7.65
CA LEU A 473 45.44 -44.45 6.46
C LEU A 473 45.43 -45.97 6.68
N ASP A 474 44.99 -46.47 7.84
CA ASP A 474 45.08 -47.89 8.20
C ASP A 474 43.93 -48.76 7.63
N TYR A 475 43.81 -48.73 6.31
CA TYR A 475 42.94 -49.59 5.51
C TYR A 475 43.81 -50.69 4.87
N PRO A 476 43.51 -52.00 5.09
CA PRO A 476 42.19 -52.54 5.45
C PRO A 476 41.86 -52.71 6.94
N ALA A 477 42.81 -52.64 7.88
CA ALA A 477 42.62 -53.06 9.28
C ALA A 477 41.42 -52.40 9.99
N ARG A 478 41.18 -51.10 9.78
CA ARG A 478 39.98 -50.39 10.29
C ARG A 478 38.65 -51.01 9.87
N LEU A 479 38.58 -51.64 8.69
CA LEU A 479 37.36 -52.30 8.20
C LEU A 479 37.20 -53.70 8.80
N GLU A 480 38.29 -54.42 9.03
CA GLU A 480 38.28 -55.77 9.62
C GLU A 480 37.80 -55.70 11.07
N ILE A 481 38.35 -54.78 11.88
CA ILE A 481 37.90 -54.49 13.25
C ILE A 481 36.41 -54.14 13.29
N PHE A 482 35.91 -53.35 12.32
CA PHE A 482 34.48 -53.01 12.24
C PHE A 482 33.60 -54.23 11.94
N THR A 483 34.01 -55.12 11.02
CA THR A 483 33.28 -56.36 10.71
C THR A 483 33.29 -57.38 11.85
N GLU A 484 34.37 -57.45 12.63
CA GLU A 484 34.44 -58.27 13.84
C GLU A 484 33.53 -57.73 14.94
N THR A 485 33.49 -56.40 15.12
CA THR A 485 32.64 -55.75 16.13
C THR A 485 31.15 -55.89 15.82
N THR A 486 30.74 -55.69 14.55
CA THR A 486 29.35 -55.87 14.11
C THR A 486 28.87 -57.33 14.12
N SER A 487 29.79 -58.30 14.20
CA SER A 487 29.44 -59.72 14.36
C SER A 487 28.99 -60.08 15.79
N GLY A 488 29.26 -59.21 16.78
CA GLY A 488 29.03 -59.51 18.21
C GLY A 488 27.89 -58.74 18.88
N VAL A 489 27.52 -57.55 18.41
CA VAL A 489 26.56 -56.66 19.10
C VAL A 489 25.61 -55.99 18.10
N ALA A 490 24.34 -56.38 18.13
CA ALA A 490 23.26 -55.67 17.45
C ALA A 490 22.69 -54.58 18.37
N VAL A 491 23.28 -53.39 18.35
CA VAL A 491 22.74 -52.19 19.02
C VAL A 491 22.70 -51.01 18.04
N ASP A 492 21.60 -50.27 18.17
CA ASP A 492 21.05 -49.31 17.22
C ASP A 492 21.70 -47.92 17.35
N ASP A 493 22.96 -47.77 16.92
CA ASP A 493 23.65 -46.48 16.96
C ASP A 493 24.37 -46.13 15.64
N ASN A 494 23.83 -45.15 14.92
CA ASN A 494 24.37 -44.65 13.64
C ASN A 494 25.81 -44.09 13.78
N SER A 495 26.25 -43.79 15.00
CA SER A 495 27.58 -43.25 15.32
C SER A 495 28.73 -44.15 14.84
N ASP A 496 28.52 -45.48 14.82
CA ASP A 496 29.57 -46.44 14.45
C ASP A 496 29.83 -46.51 12.94
N ILE A 497 28.86 -46.16 12.10
CA ILE A 497 29.03 -46.16 10.63
C ILE A 497 30.06 -45.11 10.21
N PHE A 498 30.00 -43.92 10.81
CA PHE A 498 30.91 -42.81 10.53
C PHE A 498 32.36 -43.15 10.90
N LYS A 499 32.61 -44.00 11.91
CA LYS A 499 33.96 -44.47 12.26
C LYS A 499 34.66 -45.26 11.14
N THR A 500 33.92 -45.76 10.15
CA THR A 500 34.52 -46.43 8.97
C THR A 500 34.93 -45.45 7.86
N TRP A 501 34.51 -44.18 7.94
CA TRP A 501 34.75 -43.18 6.91
C TRP A 501 36.11 -42.49 7.10
N TYR A 502 36.62 -41.96 6.00
CA TYR A 502 37.80 -41.10 5.98
C TYR A 502 37.43 -39.69 6.52
N PRO A 503 38.15 -39.09 7.49
CA PRO A 503 37.65 -37.93 8.23
C PRO A 503 37.29 -36.69 7.39
N PRO A 504 38.01 -36.34 6.30
CA PRO A 504 37.58 -35.29 5.38
C PRO A 504 36.18 -35.49 4.78
N LEU A 505 35.76 -36.74 4.54
CA LEU A 505 34.42 -37.05 4.02
C LEU A 505 33.33 -36.76 5.07
N GLU A 506 33.54 -37.22 6.30
CA GLU A 506 32.64 -36.94 7.43
C GLU A 506 32.52 -35.43 7.70
N LYS A 507 33.65 -34.73 7.77
CA LYS A 507 33.69 -33.28 7.99
C LYS A 507 33.06 -32.49 6.85
N THR A 508 33.18 -32.96 5.61
CA THR A 508 32.48 -32.38 4.44
C THR A 508 30.98 -32.50 4.64
N LEU A 509 30.47 -33.72 4.83
CA LEU A 509 29.03 -34.00 4.91
C LEU A 509 28.38 -33.35 6.14
N SER A 510 29.05 -33.34 7.29
CA SER A 510 28.63 -32.63 8.51
C SER A 510 28.58 -31.11 8.31
N CYS A 511 29.50 -30.55 7.52
CA CYS A 511 29.48 -29.13 7.19
C CYS A 511 28.33 -28.80 6.21
N LEU A 512 28.12 -29.61 5.18
CA LEU A 512 27.03 -29.42 4.21
C LEU A 512 25.65 -29.52 4.86
N SER A 513 25.40 -30.52 5.71
CA SER A 513 24.09 -30.68 6.36
C SER A 513 23.72 -29.49 7.26
N LYS A 514 24.69 -28.94 7.99
CA LYS A 514 24.52 -27.75 8.84
C LYS A 514 24.29 -26.48 8.02
N LEU A 515 24.99 -26.31 6.90
CA LEU A 515 24.91 -25.09 6.10
C LEU A 515 23.67 -25.03 5.20
N TYR A 516 23.09 -26.18 4.81
CA TYR A 516 21.99 -26.27 3.85
C TYR A 516 20.72 -25.52 4.28
N HIS A 517 20.38 -25.56 5.57
CA HIS A 517 19.22 -24.85 6.11
C HIS A 517 19.54 -23.40 6.53
N CYS A 518 20.79 -23.12 6.90
CA CYS A 518 21.17 -21.83 7.48
C CYS A 518 21.59 -20.78 6.44
N LEU A 519 22.03 -21.15 5.23
CA LEU A 519 22.48 -20.21 4.19
C LEU A 519 21.44 -19.98 3.07
N GLU A 520 21.69 -18.96 2.24
CA GLU A 520 20.93 -18.74 1.01
C GLU A 520 21.41 -19.70 -0.09
N PRO A 521 20.52 -20.24 -0.95
CA PRO A 521 20.88 -21.23 -1.96
C PRO A 521 22.12 -20.91 -2.81
N PRO A 522 22.29 -19.71 -3.42
CA PRO A 522 23.46 -19.44 -4.26
C PRO A 522 24.78 -19.39 -3.47
N VAL A 523 24.74 -18.96 -2.20
CA VAL A 523 25.93 -18.94 -1.33
C VAL A 523 26.29 -20.37 -0.92
N PHE A 524 25.28 -21.18 -0.57
CA PHE A 524 25.48 -22.58 -0.26
C PHE A 524 26.04 -23.35 -1.47
N THR A 525 25.48 -23.20 -2.68
CA THR A 525 25.96 -23.90 -3.88
C THR A 525 27.45 -23.70 -4.12
N GLY A 526 27.96 -22.47 -3.97
CA GLY A 526 29.39 -22.17 -4.11
C GLY A 526 30.25 -22.88 -3.06
N LEU A 527 29.87 -22.78 -1.79
CA LEU A 527 30.59 -23.48 -0.70
C LEU A 527 30.51 -25.00 -0.84
N ALA A 528 29.38 -25.52 -1.34
CA ALA A 528 29.14 -26.94 -1.50
C ALA A 528 29.99 -27.53 -2.62
N GLN A 529 30.14 -26.83 -3.74
CA GLN A 529 31.08 -27.22 -4.78
C GLN A 529 32.52 -27.21 -4.25
N GLU A 530 32.97 -26.10 -3.64
CA GLU A 530 34.33 -25.96 -3.06
C GLU A 530 34.62 -27.14 -2.10
N ALA A 531 33.72 -27.44 -1.15
CA ALA A 531 33.89 -28.51 -0.18
C ALA A 531 33.95 -29.92 -0.80
N VAL A 532 33.07 -30.21 -1.77
CA VAL A 532 33.00 -31.51 -2.45
C VAL A 532 34.22 -31.74 -3.35
N GLU A 533 34.69 -30.70 -4.04
CA GLU A 533 35.91 -30.72 -4.86
C GLU A 533 37.15 -31.02 -4.00
N PHE A 534 37.37 -30.25 -2.91
CA PHE A 534 38.48 -30.50 -2.00
C PHE A 534 38.39 -31.87 -1.31
N CYS A 535 37.19 -32.35 -0.98
CA CYS A 535 36.99 -33.70 -0.45
C CYS A 535 37.42 -34.77 -1.46
N SER A 536 36.98 -34.65 -2.73
CA SER A 536 37.35 -35.56 -3.81
C SER A 536 38.87 -35.62 -4.02
N ILE A 537 39.54 -34.47 -4.07
CA ILE A 537 41.01 -34.37 -4.19
C ILE A 537 41.70 -35.00 -2.97
N SER A 538 41.20 -34.76 -1.75
CA SER A 538 41.73 -35.34 -0.52
C SER A 538 41.63 -36.87 -0.51
N ILE A 539 40.49 -37.44 -0.93
CA ILE A 539 40.30 -38.89 -1.06
C ILE A 539 41.22 -39.48 -2.14
N GLN A 540 41.39 -38.81 -3.29
CA GLN A 540 42.34 -39.26 -4.33
C GLN A 540 43.79 -39.26 -3.85
N ASN A 541 44.19 -38.29 -3.02
CA ASN A 541 45.53 -38.23 -2.45
C ASN A 541 45.73 -39.29 -1.35
N ALA A 542 44.73 -39.52 -0.50
CA ALA A 542 44.73 -40.61 0.47
C ALA A 542 44.83 -41.98 -0.22
N SER A 543 44.09 -42.22 -1.31
CA SER A 543 44.19 -43.45 -2.12
C SER A 543 45.62 -43.73 -2.61
N LYS A 544 46.36 -42.71 -3.06
CA LYS A 544 47.77 -42.83 -3.48
C LYS A 544 48.71 -43.13 -2.30
N LEU A 545 48.36 -42.71 -1.08
CA LEU A 545 49.13 -43.02 0.14
C LEU A 545 48.82 -44.45 0.63
N VAL A 546 47.55 -44.86 0.67
CA VAL A 546 47.12 -46.25 0.96
C VAL A 546 47.78 -47.23 -0.02
N THR A 547 47.82 -46.88 -1.32
CA THR A 547 48.53 -47.66 -2.36
C THR A 547 50.01 -47.91 -2.03
N LYS A 548 50.68 -46.99 -1.34
CA LYS A 548 52.08 -47.12 -0.91
C LYS A 548 52.23 -47.89 0.40
N LYS A 549 51.24 -47.85 1.29
CA LYS A 549 51.27 -48.47 2.63
C LYS A 549 50.83 -49.94 2.61
N SER A 550 49.71 -50.26 1.95
CA SER A 550 49.09 -51.60 1.97
C SER A 550 49.15 -52.30 0.61
N SER A 551 48.29 -51.95 -0.35
CA SER A 551 48.38 -52.46 -1.73
C SER A 551 47.65 -51.58 -2.75
N THR A 552 47.97 -51.77 -4.03
CA THR A 552 47.27 -51.14 -5.17
C THR A 552 45.77 -51.46 -5.17
N LEU A 553 45.39 -52.69 -4.83
CA LEU A 553 43.99 -53.11 -4.72
C LEU A 553 43.27 -52.40 -3.58
N ASP A 554 43.93 -52.26 -2.41
CA ASP A 554 43.37 -51.54 -1.26
C ASP A 554 43.19 -50.05 -1.57
N GLY A 555 44.18 -49.41 -2.22
CA GLY A 555 44.09 -48.01 -2.64
C GLY A 555 42.99 -47.73 -3.66
N GLN A 556 42.77 -48.63 -4.62
CA GLN A 556 41.67 -48.55 -5.58
C GLN A 556 40.31 -48.80 -4.92
N LEU A 557 40.17 -49.84 -4.09
CA LEU A 557 38.93 -50.14 -3.38
C LEU A 557 38.56 -49.06 -2.36
N PHE A 558 39.55 -48.46 -1.68
CA PHE A 558 39.38 -47.29 -0.81
C PHE A 558 38.78 -46.12 -1.58
N LEU A 559 39.31 -45.82 -2.78
CA LEU A 559 38.85 -44.71 -3.62
C LEU A 559 37.42 -44.94 -4.12
N VAL A 560 37.12 -46.14 -4.63
CA VAL A 560 35.77 -46.53 -5.06
C VAL A 560 34.77 -46.44 -3.90
N LYS A 561 35.11 -46.96 -2.72
CA LYS A 561 34.25 -46.89 -1.52
C LYS A 561 33.89 -45.45 -1.15
N HIS A 562 34.89 -44.59 -0.98
CA HIS A 562 34.65 -43.23 -0.46
C HIS A 562 34.03 -42.29 -1.49
N LEU A 563 34.33 -42.44 -2.79
CA LEU A 563 33.64 -41.68 -3.85
C LEU A 563 32.17 -42.11 -4.03
N LEU A 564 31.85 -43.40 -3.84
CA LEU A 564 30.47 -43.87 -3.83
C LEU A 564 29.68 -43.27 -2.65
N ILE A 565 30.24 -43.31 -1.43
CA ILE A 565 29.62 -42.69 -0.25
C ILE A 565 29.43 -41.19 -0.48
N LEU A 566 30.45 -40.47 -0.96
CA LEU A 566 30.33 -39.04 -1.27
C LEU A 566 29.20 -38.77 -2.26
N ARG A 567 29.13 -39.51 -3.38
CA ARG A 567 28.08 -39.38 -4.40
C ARG A 567 26.67 -39.66 -3.87
N GLU A 568 26.52 -40.65 -3.00
CA GLU A 568 25.23 -41.03 -2.42
C GLU A 568 24.77 -40.01 -1.36
N GLN A 569 25.69 -39.55 -0.51
CA GLN A 569 25.40 -38.61 0.58
C GLN A 569 25.21 -37.15 0.10
N ILE A 570 25.69 -36.78 -1.10
CA ILE A 570 25.35 -35.46 -1.69
C ILE A 570 24.02 -35.47 -2.47
N ALA A 571 23.46 -36.63 -2.79
CA ALA A 571 22.23 -36.72 -3.58
C ALA A 571 20.94 -36.16 -2.92
N PRO A 572 20.79 -36.13 -1.57
CA PRO A 572 19.62 -35.53 -0.92
C PRO A 572 19.60 -33.99 -0.92
N PHE A 573 20.72 -33.33 -1.22
CA PHE A 573 20.73 -31.87 -1.38
C PHE A 573 20.17 -31.53 -2.77
N ASP A 574 18.99 -30.90 -2.80
CA ASP A 574 18.23 -30.60 -4.03
C ASP A 574 18.82 -29.39 -4.78
N ILE A 575 20.08 -29.52 -5.18
CA ILE A 575 20.93 -28.43 -5.66
C ILE A 575 21.78 -28.90 -6.85
N GLU A 576 21.85 -28.06 -7.88
CA GLU A 576 22.86 -28.18 -8.93
C GLU A 576 24.24 -27.82 -8.35
N PHE A 577 25.10 -28.81 -8.12
CA PHE A 577 26.49 -28.66 -7.66
C PHE A 577 27.41 -28.08 -8.75
N SER A 578 26.97 -27.00 -9.38
CA SER A 578 27.66 -26.36 -10.50
C SER A 578 27.65 -24.84 -10.43
N VAL A 579 28.82 -24.26 -10.23
CA VAL A 579 29.04 -22.82 -10.37
C VAL A 579 29.51 -22.52 -11.80
N THR A 580 28.99 -21.44 -12.38
CA THR A 580 29.46 -20.90 -13.65
C THR A 580 30.69 -20.02 -13.38
N HIS A 581 31.88 -20.60 -13.53
CA HIS A 581 33.12 -19.84 -13.49
C HIS A 581 33.22 -19.01 -14.77
N LYS A 582 33.17 -17.67 -14.61
CA LYS A 582 33.33 -16.72 -15.71
C LYS A 582 34.80 -16.36 -15.85
N GLU A 583 35.53 -17.16 -16.60
CA GLU A 583 36.92 -16.87 -16.93
C GLU A 583 37.03 -16.02 -18.19
N LEU A 584 38.07 -15.20 -18.28
CA LEU A 584 38.38 -14.44 -19.48
C LEU A 584 39.33 -15.27 -20.35
N ASP A 585 38.82 -15.81 -21.46
CA ASP A 585 39.61 -16.56 -22.43
C ASP A 585 40.44 -15.61 -23.31
N PHE A 586 41.76 -15.73 -23.17
CA PHE A 586 42.77 -15.02 -23.96
C PHE A 586 43.37 -15.87 -25.09
N SER A 587 42.95 -17.14 -25.26
CA SER A 587 43.51 -18.08 -26.25
C SER A 587 43.39 -17.53 -27.68
N HIS A 588 42.24 -16.94 -28.00
CA HIS A 588 42.01 -16.25 -29.27
C HIS A 588 42.95 -15.04 -29.48
N LEU A 589 43.33 -14.34 -28.41
CA LEU A 589 44.27 -13.20 -28.49
C LEU A 589 45.70 -13.68 -28.78
N LEU A 590 46.13 -14.77 -28.16
CA LEU A 590 47.43 -15.40 -28.46
C LEU A 590 47.49 -15.90 -29.91
N GLU A 591 46.39 -16.46 -30.43
CA GLU A 591 46.35 -16.91 -31.83
C GLU A 591 46.30 -15.73 -32.82
N HIS A 592 45.59 -14.63 -32.48
CA HIS A 592 45.62 -13.40 -33.25
C HIS A 592 47.00 -12.71 -33.24
N LEU A 593 47.67 -12.62 -32.09
CA LEU A 593 49.05 -12.15 -32.00
C LEU A 593 50.01 -13.03 -32.82
N ARG A 594 49.82 -14.36 -32.79
CA ARG A 594 50.62 -15.30 -33.60
C ARG A 594 50.36 -15.15 -35.10
N ARG A 595 49.13 -14.78 -35.53
CA ARG A 595 48.82 -14.42 -36.95
C ARG A 595 49.44 -13.07 -37.35
N ILE A 596 49.41 -12.07 -36.48
CA ILE A 596 50.04 -10.75 -36.69
C ILE A 596 51.56 -10.91 -36.82
N LEU A 597 52.20 -11.66 -35.90
CA LEU A 597 53.65 -11.96 -35.94
C LEU A 597 54.06 -12.79 -37.17
N ARG A 598 53.13 -13.56 -37.76
CA ARG A 598 53.33 -14.26 -39.04
C ARG A 598 53.02 -13.39 -40.27
N GLY A 599 52.72 -12.10 -40.10
CA GLY A 599 52.40 -11.17 -41.19
C GLY A 599 51.04 -11.42 -41.87
N GLN A 600 50.21 -12.30 -41.32
CA GLN A 600 48.92 -12.69 -41.92
C GLN A 600 47.75 -11.76 -41.54
N ALA A 601 47.99 -10.78 -40.66
CA ALA A 601 47.01 -9.78 -40.25
C ALA A 601 47.69 -8.43 -39.97
N SER A 602 47.06 -7.33 -40.41
CA SER A 602 47.59 -5.96 -40.23
C SER A 602 47.18 -5.34 -38.89
N LEU A 603 48.13 -4.67 -38.23
CA LEU A 603 47.94 -4.00 -36.94
C LEU A 603 47.18 -2.67 -37.02
N PHE A 604 47.11 -2.03 -38.19
CA PHE A 604 46.64 -0.63 -38.32
C PHE A 604 45.20 -0.49 -38.83
N GLY A 605 44.37 -1.54 -38.69
CA GLY A 605 42.94 -1.48 -38.99
C GLY A 605 42.16 -0.73 -37.90
N SER A 606 41.74 0.51 -38.20
CA SER A 606 41.11 1.43 -37.24
C SER A 606 39.80 0.96 -36.60
N SER A 607 39.16 -0.08 -37.12
CA SER A 607 37.90 -0.66 -36.61
C SER A 607 38.02 -2.08 -36.04
N SER A 608 39.17 -2.74 -36.19
CA SER A 608 39.33 -4.16 -35.86
C SER A 608 40.00 -4.43 -34.51
N LEU A 609 40.85 -3.52 -34.01
CA LEU A 609 41.59 -3.75 -32.76
C LEU A 609 40.68 -3.93 -31.54
N ALA A 610 39.78 -2.98 -31.25
CA ALA A 610 38.93 -3.04 -30.07
C ALA A 610 37.98 -4.26 -30.05
N ARG A 611 37.56 -4.75 -31.23
CA ARG A 611 36.64 -5.88 -31.36
C ARG A 611 37.36 -7.24 -31.35
N ASN A 612 38.60 -7.30 -31.86
CA ASN A 612 39.38 -8.53 -31.95
C ASN A 612 40.28 -8.78 -30.73
N PHE A 613 40.56 -7.74 -29.92
CA PHE A 613 41.32 -7.84 -28.67
C PHE A 613 40.46 -7.82 -27.39
N SER A 614 39.13 -7.79 -27.52
CA SER A 614 38.26 -8.06 -26.37
C SER A 614 38.43 -9.51 -25.92
N PRO A 615 38.73 -9.79 -24.64
CA PRO A 615 38.69 -11.16 -24.13
C PRO A 615 37.27 -11.71 -24.24
N ARG A 616 37.14 -13.01 -24.52
CA ARG A 616 35.84 -13.68 -24.50
C ARG A 616 35.55 -14.14 -23.08
N VAL A 617 34.34 -13.91 -22.59
CA VAL A 617 33.90 -14.55 -21.35
C VAL A 617 33.61 -16.01 -21.68
N LEU A 618 34.43 -16.92 -21.14
CA LEU A 618 34.19 -18.35 -21.17
C LEU A 618 33.43 -18.70 -19.88
N GLU A 619 32.17 -19.11 -20.02
CA GLU A 619 31.39 -19.60 -18.90
C GLU A 619 31.62 -21.11 -18.79
N SER A 620 32.54 -21.50 -17.90
CA SER A 620 32.82 -22.89 -17.59
C SER A 620 31.93 -23.33 -16.41
N GLN A 621 30.97 -24.21 -16.68
CA GLN A 621 30.15 -24.83 -15.65
C GLN A 621 30.88 -26.07 -15.11
N ILE A 622 31.49 -25.94 -13.92
CA ILE A 622 32.18 -27.04 -13.25
C ILE A 622 31.16 -27.77 -12.38
N ASP A 623 30.75 -28.96 -12.81
CA ASP A 623 29.83 -29.82 -12.05
C ASP A 623 30.63 -30.85 -11.23
N ALA A 624 30.70 -30.65 -9.92
CA ALA A 624 31.45 -31.52 -9.01
C ALA A 624 30.90 -32.95 -8.96
N ARG A 625 29.59 -33.15 -9.17
CA ARG A 625 28.96 -34.48 -9.25
C ARG A 625 29.43 -35.21 -10.50
N LYS A 626 29.48 -34.53 -11.63
CA LYS A 626 29.99 -35.08 -12.91
C LYS A 626 31.48 -35.39 -12.84
N GLU A 627 32.27 -34.59 -12.11
CA GLU A 627 33.67 -34.91 -11.85
C GLU A 627 33.86 -36.15 -10.97
N ILE A 628 33.07 -36.29 -9.90
CA ILE A 628 33.06 -37.50 -9.07
C ILE A 628 32.69 -38.73 -9.90
N GLU A 629 31.65 -38.65 -10.75
CA GLU A 629 31.24 -39.76 -11.61
C GLU A 629 32.32 -40.11 -12.65
N LYS A 630 33.03 -39.12 -13.21
CA LYS A 630 34.19 -39.33 -14.09
C LYS A 630 35.35 -40.00 -13.36
N SER A 631 35.72 -39.52 -12.17
CA SER A 631 36.80 -40.08 -11.35
C SER A 631 36.50 -41.52 -10.91
N LEU A 632 35.26 -41.77 -10.48
CA LEU A 632 34.77 -43.09 -10.12
C LEU A 632 34.83 -44.05 -11.32
N LYS A 633 34.35 -43.62 -12.50
CA LYS A 633 34.39 -44.44 -13.72
C LYS A 633 35.82 -44.84 -14.09
N VAL A 634 36.76 -43.89 -14.11
CA VAL A 634 38.18 -44.16 -14.42
C VAL A 634 38.78 -45.13 -13.40
N THR A 635 38.54 -44.92 -12.11
CA THR A 635 39.04 -45.81 -11.05
C THR A 635 38.49 -47.23 -11.19
N CYS A 636 37.20 -47.38 -11.51
CA CYS A 636 36.58 -48.67 -11.74
C CYS A 636 37.14 -49.37 -12.99
N GLU A 637 37.38 -48.64 -14.09
CA GLU A 637 38.01 -49.18 -15.30
C GLU A 637 39.46 -49.64 -15.03
N GLU A 638 40.25 -48.84 -14.31
CA GLU A 638 41.61 -49.22 -13.88
C GLU A 638 41.63 -50.46 -12.98
N PHE A 639 40.69 -50.57 -12.03
CA PHE A 639 40.54 -51.72 -11.15
C PHE A 639 40.16 -53.00 -11.92
N ILE A 640 39.18 -52.89 -12.84
CA ILE A 640 38.77 -54.00 -13.73
C ILE A 640 39.96 -54.45 -14.59
N MET A 641 40.73 -53.52 -15.17
CA MET A 641 41.91 -53.85 -15.97
C MET A 641 43.03 -54.46 -15.12
N CYS A 642 43.24 -53.99 -13.88
CA CYS A 642 44.25 -54.53 -12.97
C CYS A 642 43.96 -56.00 -12.62
N ILE A 643 42.72 -56.33 -12.26
CA ILE A 643 42.32 -57.71 -11.94
C ILE A 643 42.31 -58.59 -13.20
N THR A 644 41.84 -58.06 -14.33
CA THR A 644 41.89 -58.78 -15.61
C THR A 644 43.33 -59.18 -15.94
N LYS A 645 44.30 -58.25 -15.83
CA LYS A 645 45.72 -58.56 -16.03
C LYS A 645 46.24 -59.58 -15.02
N LEU A 646 45.92 -59.44 -13.73
CA LEU A 646 46.36 -60.37 -12.69
C LEU A 646 46.02 -61.84 -13.02
N VAL A 647 44.86 -62.08 -13.64
CA VAL A 647 44.41 -63.44 -13.99
C VAL A 647 44.86 -63.87 -15.39
N VAL A 648 44.66 -63.04 -16.43
CA VAL A 648 44.83 -63.47 -17.84
C VAL A 648 46.02 -62.84 -18.58
N ASP A 649 46.89 -62.05 -17.94
CA ASP A 649 48.12 -61.55 -18.59
C ASP A 649 48.98 -62.64 -19.26
N PRO A 650 49.17 -63.86 -18.70
CA PRO A 650 49.85 -64.94 -19.41
C PRO A 650 49.18 -65.30 -20.74
N MET A 651 47.83 -65.37 -20.77
CA MET A 651 47.06 -65.63 -21.99
C MET A 651 47.20 -64.48 -22.98
N LEU A 652 47.06 -63.23 -22.53
CA LEU A 652 47.16 -62.04 -23.39
C LEU A 652 48.58 -61.89 -23.97
N SER A 653 49.62 -62.18 -23.20
CA SER A 653 51.02 -62.23 -23.64
C SER A 653 51.25 -63.31 -24.71
N PHE A 654 50.55 -64.44 -24.62
CA PHE A 654 50.60 -65.49 -25.63
C PHE A 654 49.81 -65.14 -26.89
N VAL A 655 48.56 -64.69 -26.75
CA VAL A 655 47.69 -64.25 -27.87
C VAL A 655 48.36 -63.14 -28.67
N THR A 656 49.02 -62.17 -28.02
CA THR A 656 49.76 -61.10 -28.71
C THR A 656 50.99 -61.63 -29.47
N LYS A 657 51.79 -62.53 -28.89
CA LYS A 657 52.91 -63.19 -29.58
C LYS A 657 52.45 -64.02 -30.78
N VAL A 658 51.39 -64.82 -30.61
CA VAL A 658 50.79 -65.62 -31.69
C VAL A 658 50.23 -64.73 -32.80
N THR A 659 49.54 -63.65 -32.44
CA THR A 659 49.01 -62.68 -33.42
C THR A 659 50.12 -61.98 -34.19
N ALA A 660 51.19 -61.54 -33.51
CA ALA A 660 52.36 -60.96 -34.16
C ALA A 660 53.05 -61.93 -35.13
N VAL A 661 53.19 -63.21 -34.75
CA VAL A 661 53.71 -64.27 -35.62
C VAL A 661 52.80 -64.54 -36.82
N LYS A 662 51.47 -64.66 -36.62
CA LYS A 662 50.50 -64.84 -37.71
C LYS A 662 50.46 -63.62 -38.66
N HIS A 663 50.68 -62.41 -38.16
CA HIS A 663 50.86 -61.22 -38.99
C HIS A 663 52.19 -61.25 -39.78
N ALA A 664 53.32 -61.57 -39.14
CA ALA A 664 54.62 -61.68 -39.84
C ALA A 664 54.59 -62.74 -40.96
N LEU A 665 53.91 -63.87 -40.72
CA LEU A 665 53.70 -64.94 -41.71
C LEU A 665 52.79 -64.53 -42.87
N SER A 666 51.81 -63.65 -42.65
CA SER A 666 50.90 -63.19 -43.72
C SER A 666 51.44 -62.03 -44.54
N SER A 667 52.31 -61.18 -43.98
CA SER A 667 52.97 -60.07 -44.69
C SER A 667 54.20 -60.47 -45.51
N GLY A 668 54.84 -61.61 -45.23
CA GLY A 668 56.10 -62.04 -45.84
C GLY A 668 56.02 -62.63 -47.26
N ARG A 669 55.08 -62.21 -48.11
CA ARG A 669 54.85 -62.82 -49.44
C ARG A 669 55.62 -62.21 -50.62
N GLN A 670 56.48 -61.21 -50.40
CA GLN A 670 57.37 -60.68 -51.43
C GLN A 670 58.81 -60.54 -50.91
N ASP A 671 59.71 -61.29 -51.56
CA ASP A 671 61.16 -61.15 -51.62
C ASP A 671 61.96 -60.79 -50.35
N GLN A 672 62.43 -61.81 -49.62
CA GLN A 672 63.85 -62.19 -49.57
C GLN A 672 64.12 -63.43 -48.68
N LYS A 673 65.35 -63.97 -48.76
CA LYS A 673 65.74 -65.30 -48.24
C LYS A 673 65.44 -65.50 -46.75
N LEU A 674 64.83 -66.65 -46.44
CA LEU A 674 64.54 -67.12 -45.09
C LEU A 674 65.79 -67.26 -44.20
N ASN A 675 65.79 -66.59 -43.06
CA ASN A 675 66.38 -67.15 -41.84
C ASN A 675 65.34 -68.09 -41.21
N SER A 676 65.68 -69.38 -41.07
CA SER A 676 64.75 -70.51 -40.95
C SER A 676 64.03 -70.70 -39.60
N VAL A 677 63.90 -69.65 -38.79
CA VAL A 677 63.33 -69.71 -37.43
C VAL A 677 61.84 -69.35 -37.40
N LEU A 678 61.39 -68.43 -38.28
CA LEU A 678 60.03 -67.86 -38.24
C LEU A 678 58.98 -68.63 -39.07
N ALA A 679 59.41 -69.51 -39.99
CA ALA A 679 58.53 -70.23 -40.92
C ALA A 679 58.08 -71.62 -40.43
N LYS A 680 58.20 -71.91 -39.13
CA LYS A 680 57.73 -73.16 -38.53
C LYS A 680 56.27 -73.01 -38.05
N PRO A 681 55.44 -74.08 -38.12
CA PRO A 681 54.09 -74.05 -37.56
C PRO A 681 54.11 -73.74 -36.06
N LEU A 682 53.01 -73.21 -35.54
CA LEU A 682 52.96 -72.57 -34.21
C LEU A 682 53.55 -73.45 -33.10
N ARG A 683 53.23 -74.75 -33.11
CA ARG A 683 53.72 -75.81 -32.22
C ARG A 683 55.26 -75.95 -32.10
N ASP A 684 56.01 -75.57 -33.13
CA ASP A 684 57.48 -75.73 -33.19
C ASP A 684 58.22 -74.47 -32.70
N GLN A 685 57.48 -73.44 -32.27
CA GLN A 685 58.05 -72.19 -31.76
C GLN A 685 58.30 -72.31 -30.25
N ALA A 686 59.46 -71.85 -29.79
CA ALA A 686 59.94 -72.10 -28.42
C ALA A 686 59.05 -71.54 -27.28
N PHE A 687 58.08 -70.65 -27.60
CA PHE A 687 57.10 -70.12 -26.65
C PHE A 687 55.72 -70.79 -26.74
N ALA A 688 55.53 -71.71 -27.69
CA ALA A 688 54.25 -72.32 -28.06
C ALA A 688 54.35 -73.86 -28.21
N THR A 689 55.34 -74.48 -27.57
CA THR A 689 55.36 -75.94 -27.38
C THR A 689 54.20 -76.36 -26.46
N PRO A 690 53.65 -77.58 -26.61
CA PRO A 690 52.49 -78.03 -25.83
C PRO A 690 52.72 -77.96 -24.31
N GLU A 691 53.94 -78.24 -23.84
CA GLU A 691 54.35 -78.09 -22.44
C GLU A 691 54.26 -76.63 -21.96
N LYS A 692 54.68 -75.65 -22.78
CA LYS A 692 54.60 -74.22 -22.41
C LYS A 692 53.20 -73.66 -22.49
N VAL A 693 52.35 -74.19 -23.36
CA VAL A 693 50.91 -73.88 -23.35
C VAL A 693 50.22 -74.48 -22.11
N ALA A 694 50.59 -75.69 -21.70
CA ALA A 694 50.11 -76.31 -20.46
C ALA A 694 50.57 -75.54 -19.21
N GLU A 695 51.85 -75.16 -19.11
CA GLU A 695 52.36 -74.30 -18.02
C GLU A 695 51.61 -72.96 -17.92
N LEU A 696 51.25 -72.37 -19.07
CA LEU A 696 50.49 -71.12 -19.14
C LEU A 696 49.06 -71.30 -18.63
N ILE A 697 48.37 -72.35 -19.09
CA ILE A 697 47.01 -72.67 -18.63
C ILE A 697 47.01 -72.99 -17.14
N GLN A 698 48.01 -73.73 -16.65
CA GLN A 698 48.17 -74.03 -15.22
C GLN A 698 48.34 -72.75 -14.40
N LYS A 699 49.20 -71.81 -14.82
CA LYS A 699 49.39 -70.52 -14.13
C LYS A 699 48.08 -69.71 -14.03
N VAL A 700 47.30 -69.66 -15.11
CA VAL A 700 46.00 -68.95 -15.12
C VAL A 700 44.97 -69.65 -14.23
N ASN A 701 44.89 -70.98 -14.31
CA ASN A 701 44.03 -71.76 -13.41
C ASN A 701 44.42 -71.57 -11.92
N THR A 702 45.72 -71.46 -11.60
CA THR A 702 46.19 -71.15 -10.24
C THR A 702 45.79 -69.74 -9.81
N ALA A 703 45.98 -68.73 -10.66
CA ALA A 703 45.54 -67.35 -10.38
C ALA A 703 44.01 -67.25 -10.18
N MET A 704 43.22 -68.00 -10.96
CA MET A 704 41.77 -68.11 -10.79
C MET A 704 41.37 -68.79 -9.48
N GLN A 705 42.10 -69.81 -9.02
CA GLN A 705 41.76 -70.57 -7.82
C GLN A 705 42.30 -69.95 -6.52
N GLN A 706 43.39 -69.18 -6.58
CA GLN A 706 44.05 -68.64 -5.39
C GLN A 706 43.96 -67.13 -5.27
N ASP A 707 44.12 -66.37 -6.35
CA ASP A 707 44.24 -64.91 -6.27
C ASP A 707 42.92 -64.19 -6.50
N LEU A 708 42.10 -64.67 -7.44
CA LEU A 708 40.75 -64.14 -7.65
C LEU A 708 39.85 -64.23 -6.40
N PRO A 709 39.85 -65.32 -5.60
CA PRO A 709 39.09 -65.37 -4.35
C PRO A 709 39.58 -64.37 -3.30
N LYS A 710 40.91 -64.14 -3.18
CA LYS A 710 41.47 -63.12 -2.27
C LYS A 710 40.97 -61.71 -2.64
N VAL A 711 40.95 -61.40 -3.95
CA VAL A 711 40.36 -60.15 -4.47
C VAL A 711 38.90 -60.05 -4.10
N MET A 712 38.12 -61.13 -4.23
CA MET A 712 36.70 -61.14 -3.86
C MET A 712 36.46 -60.96 -2.36
N THR A 713 37.32 -61.51 -1.48
CA THR A 713 37.27 -61.26 -0.03
C THR A 713 37.51 -59.78 0.29
N LYS A 714 38.55 -59.16 -0.29
CA LYS A 714 38.80 -57.72 -0.13
C LYS A 714 37.64 -56.88 -0.70
N MET A 715 37.10 -57.27 -1.84
CA MET A 715 35.97 -56.58 -2.46
C MET A 715 34.69 -56.69 -1.60
N LYS A 716 34.49 -57.79 -0.88
CA LYS A 716 33.42 -57.97 0.14
C LYS A 716 33.65 -57.10 1.38
N LEU A 717 34.91 -56.92 1.82
CA LEU A 717 35.29 -56.06 2.96
C LEU A 717 35.06 -54.55 2.67
N TYR A 718 35.53 -54.05 1.52
CA TYR A 718 35.39 -52.63 1.19
C TYR A 718 33.97 -52.27 0.73
N LEU A 719 33.38 -53.07 -0.16
CA LEU A 719 32.07 -52.80 -0.79
C LEU A 719 31.00 -53.72 -0.19
N GLN A 720 30.30 -53.24 0.84
CA GLN A 720 29.26 -54.02 1.53
C GLN A 720 28.05 -54.34 0.63
N ASN A 721 27.68 -53.43 -0.29
CA ASN A 721 26.54 -53.59 -1.19
C ASN A 721 26.80 -54.66 -2.28
N PRO A 722 25.99 -55.75 -2.34
CA PRO A 722 26.19 -56.83 -3.32
C PRO A 722 25.98 -56.40 -4.77
N SER A 723 25.06 -55.45 -5.04
CA SER A 723 24.78 -54.95 -6.39
C SER A 723 25.99 -54.23 -6.98
N THR A 724 26.65 -53.38 -6.19
CA THR A 724 27.90 -52.71 -6.58
C THR A 724 29.01 -53.72 -6.87
N ARG A 725 29.12 -54.78 -6.07
CA ARG A 725 30.08 -55.86 -6.31
C ARG A 725 29.80 -56.58 -7.64
N MET A 726 28.54 -56.94 -7.92
CA MET A 726 28.18 -57.58 -9.20
C MET A 726 28.48 -56.69 -10.41
N ILE A 727 28.22 -55.38 -10.32
CA ILE A 727 28.49 -54.42 -11.41
C ILE A 727 29.97 -54.37 -11.76
N LEU A 728 30.86 -54.40 -10.77
CA LEU A 728 32.32 -54.39 -10.97
C LEU A 728 32.88 -55.76 -11.40
N PHE A 729 32.32 -56.86 -10.89
CA PHE A 729 32.80 -58.21 -11.21
C PHE A 729 32.35 -58.70 -12.59
N LYS A 730 31.16 -58.29 -13.07
CA LYS A 730 30.63 -58.75 -14.36
C LYS A 730 31.57 -58.46 -15.56
N PRO A 731 32.15 -57.26 -15.72
CA PRO A 731 33.18 -57.01 -16.74
C PRO A 731 34.42 -57.89 -16.60
N ILE A 732 34.89 -58.14 -15.37
CA ILE A 732 36.05 -59.01 -15.08
C ILE A 732 35.74 -60.45 -15.54
N LYS A 733 34.55 -60.97 -15.20
CA LYS A 733 34.07 -62.28 -15.67
C LYS A 733 34.06 -62.36 -17.20
N THR A 734 33.50 -61.35 -17.88
CA THR A 734 33.46 -61.30 -19.36
C THR A 734 34.87 -61.31 -19.96
N ASN A 735 35.77 -60.45 -19.48
CA ASN A 735 37.14 -60.38 -19.98
C ASN A 735 37.91 -61.71 -19.83
N ILE A 736 37.76 -62.38 -18.69
CA ILE A 736 38.40 -63.69 -18.44
C ILE A 736 37.82 -64.75 -19.40
N VAL A 737 36.50 -64.81 -19.55
CA VAL A 737 35.82 -65.73 -20.48
C VAL A 737 36.25 -65.49 -21.93
N GLU A 738 36.36 -64.23 -22.37
CA GLU A 738 36.79 -63.87 -23.72
C GLU A 738 38.27 -64.25 -23.96
N ALA A 739 39.16 -63.98 -23.02
CA ALA A 739 40.57 -64.38 -23.13
C ALA A 739 40.73 -65.91 -23.22
N HIS A 740 39.99 -66.68 -22.40
CA HIS A 740 39.95 -68.14 -22.49
C HIS A 740 39.36 -68.62 -23.83
N ALA A 741 38.32 -67.97 -24.35
CA ALA A 741 37.71 -68.32 -25.63
C ALA A 741 38.64 -68.03 -26.83
N GLN A 742 39.38 -66.92 -26.80
CA GLN A 742 40.42 -66.60 -27.79
C GLN A 742 41.57 -67.60 -27.75
N LEU A 743 42.06 -67.96 -26.56
CA LEU A 743 43.07 -69.01 -26.44
C LEU A 743 42.53 -70.36 -26.94
N GLN A 744 41.27 -70.69 -26.64
CA GLN A 744 40.68 -71.97 -27.06
C GLN A 744 40.51 -72.04 -28.59
N SER A 745 40.17 -70.93 -29.26
CA SER A 745 40.06 -70.90 -30.72
C SER A 745 41.42 -71.07 -31.40
N LEU A 746 42.48 -70.47 -30.84
CA LEU A 746 43.86 -70.63 -31.32
C LEU A 746 44.39 -72.06 -31.11
N ILE A 747 44.13 -72.66 -29.94
CA ILE A 747 44.55 -74.04 -29.68
C ILE A 747 43.82 -75.01 -30.62
N LYS A 748 42.50 -74.82 -30.84
CA LYS A 748 41.70 -75.61 -31.79
C LYS A 748 42.15 -75.48 -33.24
N SER A 749 42.82 -74.39 -33.64
CA SER A 749 43.30 -74.22 -35.02
C SER A 749 44.67 -74.84 -35.29
N ASP A 750 45.54 -74.95 -34.29
CA ASP A 750 46.98 -75.20 -34.50
C ASP A 750 47.54 -76.49 -33.82
N TYR A 751 46.76 -77.19 -32.99
CA TYR A 751 47.20 -78.39 -32.22
C TYR A 751 46.27 -79.60 -32.41
N SER A 752 46.77 -80.81 -32.13
CA SER A 752 46.01 -82.05 -32.28
C SER A 752 45.11 -82.38 -31.07
N ALA A 753 44.12 -83.24 -31.28
CA ALA A 753 43.13 -83.58 -30.26
C ALA A 753 43.72 -84.29 -29.02
N GLU A 754 44.82 -85.01 -29.16
CA GLU A 754 45.53 -85.69 -28.06
C GLU A 754 46.32 -84.67 -27.22
N GLU A 755 47.03 -83.75 -27.88
CA GLU A 755 47.75 -82.66 -27.22
C GLU A 755 46.79 -81.73 -26.45
N MET A 756 45.59 -81.47 -27.00
CA MET A 756 44.54 -80.69 -26.32
C MET A 756 44.07 -81.31 -25.00
N GLN A 757 44.04 -82.63 -24.87
CA GLN A 757 43.68 -83.30 -23.62
C GLN A 757 44.78 -83.17 -22.56
N GLY A 758 46.05 -83.16 -22.97
CA GLY A 758 47.21 -82.95 -22.09
C GLY A 758 47.34 -81.52 -21.55
N MET A 759 46.74 -80.51 -22.20
CA MET A 759 46.87 -79.09 -21.84
C MET A 759 45.95 -78.62 -20.68
N GLY A 760 45.03 -79.46 -20.18
CA GLY A 760 44.24 -79.15 -18.98
C GLY A 760 43.30 -77.94 -19.09
N MET A 761 42.76 -77.66 -20.28
CA MET A 761 41.92 -76.49 -20.51
C MET A 761 40.48 -76.68 -19.98
N VAL A 762 40.04 -75.79 -19.09
CA VAL A 762 38.65 -75.79 -18.56
C VAL A 762 37.65 -75.42 -19.67
N PRO A 763 36.53 -76.16 -19.86
CA PRO A 763 35.49 -75.79 -20.81
C PRO A 763 34.78 -74.50 -20.38
N ILE A 764 34.39 -73.66 -21.35
CA ILE A 764 33.83 -72.31 -21.11
C ILE A 764 32.62 -72.33 -20.15
N GLN A 765 31.75 -73.34 -20.23
CA GLN A 765 30.61 -73.50 -19.32
C GLN A 765 31.04 -73.78 -17.86
N GLY A 766 32.09 -74.58 -17.66
CA GLY A 766 32.66 -74.84 -16.33
C GLY A 766 33.39 -73.61 -15.77
N LEU A 767 34.08 -72.85 -16.64
CA LEU A 767 34.72 -71.59 -16.30
C LEU A 767 33.69 -70.55 -15.80
N GLN A 768 32.56 -70.44 -16.49
CA GLN A 768 31.46 -69.55 -16.09
C GLN A 768 30.89 -69.94 -14.73
N ALA A 769 30.60 -71.23 -14.50
CA ALA A 769 30.09 -71.73 -13.22
C ALA A 769 31.06 -71.49 -12.05
N GLN A 770 32.37 -71.67 -12.26
CA GLN A 770 33.39 -71.35 -11.25
C GLN A 770 33.41 -69.86 -10.92
N LEU A 771 33.32 -68.99 -11.92
CA LEU A 771 33.29 -67.53 -11.72
C LEU A 771 31.99 -67.07 -11.04
N ASP A 772 30.84 -67.71 -11.33
CA ASP A 772 29.57 -67.43 -10.65
C ASP A 772 29.56 -67.86 -9.18
N SER A 773 30.32 -68.89 -8.80
CA SER A 773 30.43 -69.31 -7.39
C SER A 773 31.22 -68.36 -6.47
N LEU A 774 31.85 -67.31 -7.01
CA LEU A 774 32.67 -66.36 -6.25
C LEU A 774 31.92 -65.08 -5.82
N LEU A 775 30.79 -64.79 -6.47
CA LEU A 775 29.91 -63.64 -6.18
C LEU A 775 29.30 -63.74 -4.77
#